data_AF-A0A2S4WI07-F1
#
_entry.id   AF-A0A2S4WI07-F1
#
_cell.length_a   1.000
_cell.length_b   1.000
_cell.length_c   1.000
_cell.angle_alpha   90.00
_cell.angle_beta   90.00
_cell.angle_gamma   90.00
#
_symmetry.space_group_name_H-M   'P 1'
#
loop_
_entity.id
_entity.type
_entity.pdbx_description
1 polymer ?
#
loop_
_entity_poly.entity_id
_entity_poly.type
_entity_poly.pdbx_seq_one_letter_code
_entity_poly.pdbx_strand_id
1 'polypeptide(L)'
;MVSPILPLIQSIFVLTFLQILIGKDNLDCLAEPFASSSHYYHHFLSHNHHHHHHHHHLYHHNDTKQQNSHLLESSANLHQPSADHEREVGKGKDYQLVFQSIGKTFFDEWDFFSDPDPTHGLVNYQRSEAAWNKGLVILQPSSMDKNFTSAIMKVDNYTFLTDRQNRNSVRLTSKKSFRYGLVILDVMKMPFGCSTWPAFWTVGENWPHGGEIDIVEGVNMGTKNQMTLHTAPGCKVKKKMSKKASGKVLHTDCDSTGSGKYGCGVADRSKASLGKAFNDNGGGVFVMEWKKSGISVWRFNRTNIPKELAKGEKPQPSKWRIPPISHWDQEDCNSLSNTKGFSKHKIVFDITLCGDWAGAADVFNVNGVCPGNCSAAVKDPSVFKDAYWVDYQAKEAAWKEGLVIVQPSSMDKNFTSAIMKVDNYTFLEDGKNRKSVRLTSKKSFKYGLVILDVMKMPFGCSTWPAFWTVGENWPHGGEIDIVEGVNMGTLNQMTLHSVPGCKVKDKMSQNASGKVIHTDCDATGAGNIGCGVTDPSSASLGKGFNDNGGGVFVMEWKESGISVWRFNRTEIPEDLAKGENPQPSKWSNPPISHWAQDDCNSLSQGFSAHRIVFDITLCGDWAGAAAVFNANGLCSGSCSAAVKDPAVFKDAYWEVASVKLYQ
;
A
#
# COMPACT_ATOMS: atom_id res chain seq x y z
N MET A 1 -27.84 -58.18 -42.45
CA MET A 1 -26.67 -57.58 -43.13
C MET A 1 -25.82 -56.89 -42.09
N VAL A 2 -24.54 -57.28 -42.06
CA VAL A 2 -23.32 -56.62 -41.55
C VAL A 2 -23.44 -55.57 -40.41
N SER A 3 -22.68 -55.85 -39.36
CA SER A 3 -22.26 -55.05 -38.17
C SER A 3 -21.33 -53.86 -38.61
N PRO A 4 -20.54 -53.08 -37.81
CA PRO A 4 -20.20 -53.27 -36.40
C PRO A 4 -19.75 -52.04 -35.52
N ILE A 5 -19.38 -52.37 -34.26
CA ILE A 5 -18.35 -51.84 -33.32
C ILE A 5 -18.57 -50.55 -32.49
N LEU A 6 -18.80 -50.79 -31.19
CA LEU A 6 -18.17 -50.11 -30.05
C LEU A 6 -17.46 -51.20 -29.20
N PRO A 7 -16.36 -50.91 -28.47
CA PRO A 7 -16.02 -51.69 -27.29
C PRO A 7 -15.97 -50.85 -26.00
N LEU A 8 -16.61 -51.43 -24.99
CA LEU A 8 -16.40 -51.27 -23.55
C LEU A 8 -14.92 -51.46 -23.15
N ILE A 9 -14.53 -50.95 -21.96
CA ILE A 9 -13.94 -51.78 -20.88
C ILE A 9 -14.21 -51.13 -19.52
N GLN A 10 -14.61 -52.00 -18.59
CA GLN A 10 -15.07 -51.77 -17.23
C GLN A 10 -13.93 -51.64 -16.21
N SER A 11 -14.24 -50.96 -15.10
CA SER A 11 -13.57 -51.05 -13.80
C SER A 11 -13.80 -52.41 -13.12
N ILE A 12 -12.78 -52.94 -12.44
CA ILE A 12 -12.91 -53.96 -11.38
C ILE A 12 -11.96 -53.63 -10.22
N PHE A 13 -12.42 -54.00 -9.03
CA PHE A 13 -11.99 -53.65 -7.67
C PHE A 13 -11.47 -54.93 -6.94
N VAL A 14 -10.73 -54.73 -5.83
CA VAL A 14 -10.49 -55.61 -4.65
C VAL A 14 -9.40 -56.71 -4.69
N LEU A 15 -8.40 -56.67 -3.77
CA LEU A 15 -8.22 -57.56 -2.57
C LEU A 15 -6.84 -57.42 -1.85
N THR A 16 -6.88 -56.96 -0.58
CA THR A 16 -6.28 -57.47 0.70
C THR A 16 -4.84 -58.00 0.88
N PHE A 17 -4.19 -57.43 1.92
CA PHE A 17 -3.40 -57.98 3.07
C PHE A 17 -2.25 -59.01 2.91
N LEU A 18 -1.08 -58.69 3.49
CA LEU A 18 -0.29 -59.60 4.36
C LEU A 18 0.61 -58.81 5.33
N GLN A 19 0.75 -59.34 6.55
CA GLN A 19 1.47 -58.78 7.69
C GLN A 19 2.20 -59.95 8.38
N ILE A 20 3.53 -59.90 8.57
CA ILE A 20 4.29 -60.74 9.53
C ILE A 20 5.50 -59.95 10.07
N LEU A 21 5.59 -59.90 11.41
CA LEU A 21 6.71 -59.47 12.26
C LEU A 21 7.66 -60.66 12.55
N ILE A 22 8.92 -60.39 12.93
CA ILE A 22 9.64 -60.95 14.11
C ILE A 22 11.11 -60.46 14.08
N GLY A 23 11.64 -60.06 15.25
CA GLY A 23 13.08 -60.03 15.53
C GLY A 23 13.52 -58.99 16.56
N LYS A 24 13.39 -59.32 17.86
CA LYS A 24 14.06 -58.63 18.98
C LYS A 24 15.55 -59.01 19.02
N ASP A 25 16.43 -58.11 19.48
CA ASP A 25 17.18 -58.26 20.74
C ASP A 25 18.37 -57.27 20.87
N ASN A 26 18.54 -56.83 22.13
CA ASN A 26 19.75 -56.38 22.84
C ASN A 26 20.24 -54.92 22.77
N LEU A 27 19.76 -54.19 23.79
CA LEU A 27 20.48 -53.78 25.02
C LEU A 27 21.69 -52.82 25.00
N ASP A 28 21.56 -51.91 25.97
CA ASP A 28 22.55 -51.21 26.80
C ASP A 28 23.04 -49.82 26.35
N CYS A 29 22.54 -48.73 26.96
CA CYS A 29 22.69 -48.24 28.35
C CYS A 29 23.88 -47.26 28.46
N LEU A 30 23.61 -45.96 28.64
CA LEU A 30 23.67 -45.29 29.95
C LEU A 30 23.48 -43.77 29.79
N ALA A 31 22.74 -43.23 30.74
CA ALA A 31 22.38 -41.82 30.90
C ALA A 31 23.43 -41.06 31.73
N GLU A 32 23.60 -39.77 31.41
CA GLU A 32 23.75 -38.58 32.28
C GLU A 32 24.77 -38.58 33.46
N PRO A 33 24.90 -37.47 34.23
CA PRO A 33 25.25 -36.08 33.88
C PRO A 33 26.49 -35.65 34.71
N PHE A 34 26.97 -34.40 34.62
CA PHE A 34 27.28 -33.56 35.81
C PHE A 34 27.87 -32.20 35.42
N ALA A 35 27.56 -31.25 36.29
CA ALA A 35 27.60 -29.83 36.15
C ALA A 35 28.86 -29.15 36.73
N SER A 36 28.99 -27.88 36.35
CA SER A 36 29.37 -26.73 37.19
C SER A 36 30.83 -26.48 37.56
N SER A 37 31.26 -25.24 37.25
CA SER A 37 31.52 -24.13 38.19
C SER A 37 32.78 -23.37 37.77
N SER A 38 32.66 -22.07 37.43
CA SER A 38 32.94 -20.89 38.28
C SER A 38 34.44 -20.54 38.26
N HIS A 39 34.96 -19.31 38.29
CA HIS A 39 34.55 -17.91 38.45
C HIS A 39 35.78 -17.07 38.02
N TYR A 40 35.64 -15.80 37.64
CA TYR A 40 36.26 -14.67 38.37
C TYR A 40 35.90 -13.30 37.75
N TYR A 41 35.59 -12.39 38.67
CA TYR A 41 35.30 -10.97 38.57
C TYR A 41 36.54 -10.11 38.25
N HIS A 42 36.35 -8.93 37.66
CA HIS A 42 36.76 -7.65 38.27
C HIS A 42 36.09 -6.45 37.58
N HIS A 43 36.17 -5.29 38.23
CA HIS A 43 35.14 -4.29 38.43
C HIS A 43 35.71 -2.88 38.16
N PHE A 44 34.79 -1.90 37.95
CA PHE A 44 34.92 -0.44 38.15
C PHE A 44 35.62 0.45 37.09
N LEU A 45 34.87 1.40 36.50
CA LEU A 45 34.77 2.78 37.02
C LEU A 45 33.71 3.61 36.27
N SER A 46 32.88 4.29 37.05
CA SER A 46 31.94 5.37 36.68
C SER A 46 32.68 6.69 36.41
N HIS A 47 32.12 7.59 35.59
CA HIS A 47 32.20 9.05 35.81
C HIS A 47 30.92 9.75 35.36
N ASN A 48 30.31 10.48 36.30
CA ASN A 48 29.29 11.50 36.12
C ASN A 48 29.95 12.81 35.66
N HIS A 49 29.26 13.61 34.84
CA HIS A 49 29.35 15.06 34.95
C HIS A 49 27.99 15.74 34.76
N HIS A 50 27.81 16.77 35.59
CA HIS A 50 26.63 17.56 35.86
C HIS A 50 26.71 18.93 35.15
N HIS A 51 25.52 19.52 34.93
CA HIS A 51 25.20 20.96 34.84
C HIS A 51 25.65 21.78 33.62
N HIS A 52 24.69 22.34 32.87
CA HIS A 52 24.08 23.63 33.23
C HIS A 52 22.75 23.90 32.50
N HIS A 53 21.77 24.38 33.27
CA HIS A 53 20.57 25.08 32.83
C HIS A 53 20.92 26.43 32.19
N HIS A 54 20.14 26.87 31.20
CA HIS A 54 19.57 28.22 31.19
C HIS A 54 18.31 28.28 30.31
N HIS A 55 17.15 28.40 30.97
CA HIS A 55 16.01 29.15 30.45
C HIS A 55 16.25 30.64 30.78
N HIS A 56 15.94 31.55 29.85
CA HIS A 56 15.23 32.82 30.14
C HIS A 56 14.86 33.56 28.83
N HIS A 57 13.55 33.64 28.59
CA HIS A 57 12.77 34.86 28.42
C HIS A 57 13.19 36.01 27.47
N LEU A 58 12.26 36.28 26.54
CA LEU A 58 11.50 37.54 26.34
C LEU A 58 11.95 38.60 25.31
N TYR A 59 10.94 38.90 24.47
CA TYR A 59 10.42 40.19 24.01
C TYR A 59 11.07 41.00 22.88
N HIS A 60 10.21 41.30 21.88
CA HIS A 60 9.97 42.57 21.14
C HIS A 60 11.19 43.24 20.46
N HIS A 61 11.14 43.83 19.27
CA HIS A 61 10.08 44.61 18.61
C HIS A 61 10.52 44.95 17.16
N ASN A 62 9.53 45.01 16.26
CA ASN A 62 9.32 45.87 15.09
C ASN A 62 10.48 46.45 14.24
N ASP A 63 10.32 46.17 12.94
CA ASP A 63 10.24 47.09 11.80
C ASP A 63 11.24 48.24 11.70
N THR A 64 12.01 48.20 10.62
CA THR A 64 11.94 49.22 9.55
C THR A 64 12.81 48.78 8.39
N LYS A 65 12.20 48.60 7.20
CA LYS A 65 12.87 48.84 5.92
C LYS A 65 11.83 49.14 4.85
N GLN A 66 11.73 50.41 4.52
CA GLN A 66 11.09 50.88 3.30
C GLN A 66 12.18 51.28 2.31
N GLN A 67 11.93 50.95 1.05
CA GLN A 67 12.56 51.44 -0.18
C GLN A 67 13.85 50.75 -0.64
N ASN A 68 13.66 49.71 -1.45
CA ASN A 68 14.19 49.70 -2.82
C ASN A 68 13.13 49.08 -3.74
N SER A 69 12.32 49.96 -4.34
CA SER A 69 11.35 49.65 -5.38
C SER A 69 12.06 49.66 -6.73
N HIS A 70 12.42 48.49 -7.24
CA HIS A 70 12.47 48.18 -8.67
C HIS A 70 12.58 46.65 -8.80
N LEU A 71 11.67 46.06 -9.57
CA LEU A 71 11.37 44.62 -9.72
C LEU A 71 10.40 44.06 -8.66
N LEU A 72 9.09 44.26 -8.87
CA LEU A 72 8.00 43.34 -8.48
C LEU A 72 6.66 43.89 -8.99
N GLU A 73 6.49 43.92 -10.31
CA GLU A 73 5.17 43.94 -10.95
C GLU A 73 5.22 42.98 -12.16
N SER A 74 4.94 41.71 -11.90
CA SER A 74 4.21 40.81 -12.81
C SER A 74 4.01 39.44 -12.14
N SER A 75 3.44 39.39 -10.94
CA SER A 75 2.88 38.15 -10.40
C SER A 75 1.47 37.96 -10.96
N ALA A 76 1.41 37.65 -12.25
CA ALA A 76 0.22 37.16 -12.93
C ALA A 76 0.60 35.88 -13.69
N ASN A 77 -0.24 34.85 -13.50
CA ASN A 77 -0.25 33.52 -14.12
C ASN A 77 0.65 32.47 -13.47
N LEU A 78 0.16 31.95 -12.34
CA LEU A 78 0.46 30.61 -11.84
C LEU A 78 0.15 29.58 -12.94
N HIS A 79 1.15 28.75 -13.25
CA HIS A 79 1.10 27.63 -14.17
C HIS A 79 0.03 26.61 -13.77
N GLN A 80 -0.76 26.19 -14.76
CA GLN A 80 -1.86 25.25 -14.66
C GLN A 80 -1.37 23.79 -14.46
N PRO A 81 -2.06 22.98 -13.64
CA PRO A 81 -1.87 21.53 -13.57
C PRO A 81 -2.23 20.84 -14.89
N SER A 82 -1.57 19.72 -15.20
CA SER A 82 -1.56 19.04 -16.49
C SER A 82 -2.94 18.75 -17.11
N ALA A 83 -2.97 18.91 -18.42
CA ALA A 83 -4.12 19.01 -19.33
C ALA A 83 -4.90 17.71 -19.63
N ASP A 84 -5.26 16.90 -18.62
CA ASP A 84 -6.15 15.74 -18.87
C ASP A 84 -7.57 15.86 -18.34
N HIS A 85 -7.95 16.89 -17.57
CA HIS A 85 -9.35 17.10 -17.13
C HIS A 85 -9.92 18.51 -17.34
N GLU A 86 -9.28 19.39 -18.13
CA GLU A 86 -9.89 20.65 -18.56
C GLU A 86 -10.47 20.54 -19.98
N ARG A 87 -11.61 19.85 -20.16
CA ARG A 87 -12.49 20.11 -21.31
C ARG A 87 -13.96 20.12 -20.90
N GLU A 88 -14.55 21.29 -21.17
CA GLU A 88 -15.95 21.70 -21.08
C GLU A 88 -16.57 21.79 -19.67
N VAL A 89 -16.58 23.02 -19.15
CA VAL A 89 -17.35 23.44 -17.98
C VAL A 89 -18.84 23.19 -18.22
N GLY A 90 -19.33 22.06 -17.71
CA GLY A 90 -20.76 21.77 -17.63
C GLY A 90 -21.53 22.80 -16.78
N LYS A 91 -22.78 23.06 -17.17
CA LYS A 91 -23.69 24.07 -16.58
C LYS A 91 -24.15 23.74 -15.14
N GLY A 92 -23.27 23.82 -14.15
CA GLY A 92 -23.60 23.76 -12.72
C GLY A 92 -23.11 25.01 -11.97
N LYS A 93 -23.98 25.65 -11.16
CA LYS A 93 -23.71 26.95 -10.50
C LYS A 93 -23.36 26.87 -8.99
N ASP A 94 -23.58 25.75 -8.30
CA ASP A 94 -23.72 25.76 -6.83
C ASP A 94 -22.48 25.33 -6.02
N TYR A 95 -21.57 24.52 -6.59
CA TYR A 95 -20.37 24.03 -5.88
C TYR A 95 -19.09 24.27 -6.67
N GLN A 96 -18.00 24.55 -5.94
CA GLN A 96 -16.64 24.67 -6.45
C GLN A 96 -15.71 23.74 -5.67
N LEU A 97 -14.74 23.14 -6.36
CA LEU A 97 -13.73 22.29 -5.74
C LEU A 97 -12.73 23.17 -4.97
N VAL A 98 -12.57 22.93 -3.67
CA VAL A 98 -11.69 23.72 -2.78
C VAL A 98 -10.66 22.86 -2.03
N PHE A 99 -10.83 21.54 -2.09
CA PHE A 99 -9.97 20.53 -1.48
C PHE A 99 -10.04 19.28 -2.35
N GLN A 100 -8.88 18.69 -2.65
CA GLN A 100 -8.76 17.41 -3.33
C GLN A 100 -7.55 16.68 -2.76
N SER A 101 -7.74 15.40 -2.48
CA SER A 101 -6.69 14.49 -2.04
C SER A 101 -6.85 13.22 -2.87
N ILE A 102 -5.89 12.96 -3.74
CA ILE A 102 -6.01 11.97 -4.81
C ILE A 102 -4.64 11.51 -5.29
N GLY A 103 -4.55 10.27 -5.79
CA GLY A 103 -3.32 9.79 -6.43
C GLY A 103 -2.11 9.76 -5.50
N LYS A 104 -0.94 10.07 -6.06
CA LYS A 104 0.35 10.06 -5.33
C LYS A 104 0.44 11.13 -4.23
N THR A 105 -0.37 12.18 -4.30
CA THR A 105 -0.37 13.28 -3.32
C THR A 105 -1.51 13.15 -2.31
N PHE A 106 -2.18 11.98 -2.25
CA PHE A 106 -3.33 11.80 -1.36
C PHE A 106 -2.99 12.19 0.09
N PHE A 107 -1.88 11.72 0.62
CA PHE A 107 -1.51 11.92 2.03
C PHE A 107 -1.00 13.34 2.36
N ASP A 108 -0.71 14.19 1.38
CA ASP A 108 -0.10 15.51 1.57
C ASP A 108 -1.01 16.49 2.32
N GLU A 109 -2.31 16.31 2.20
CA GLU A 109 -3.33 17.17 2.80
C GLU A 109 -3.80 16.71 4.19
N TRP A 110 -3.09 15.74 4.79
CA TRP A 110 -3.49 15.10 6.05
C TRP A 110 -2.41 15.20 7.12
N ASP A 111 -2.86 15.38 8.36
CA ASP A 111 -2.07 15.24 9.58
C ASP A 111 -2.32 13.86 10.20
N PHE A 112 -1.28 13.21 10.71
CA PHE A 112 -1.37 11.90 11.36
C PHE A 112 -1.50 12.09 12.87
N PHE A 113 -2.68 11.81 13.40
CA PHE A 113 -2.95 11.79 14.84
C PHE A 113 -2.20 10.61 15.48
N SER A 114 -1.57 10.84 16.63
CA SER A 114 -0.78 9.83 17.34
C SER A 114 -1.02 9.78 18.84
N ASP A 115 -1.99 10.55 19.34
CA ASP A 115 -2.34 10.54 20.75
C ASP A 115 -3.16 9.29 21.09
N PRO A 116 -3.35 8.98 22.40
CA PRO A 116 -4.23 7.91 22.81
C PRO A 116 -5.63 8.06 22.20
N ASP A 117 -6.21 6.94 21.80
CA ASP A 117 -7.52 6.95 21.16
C ASP A 117 -8.60 7.52 22.10
N PRO A 118 -9.28 8.61 21.69
CA PRO A 118 -10.36 9.21 22.48
C PRO A 118 -11.53 8.24 22.78
N THR A 119 -11.68 7.18 21.98
CA THR A 119 -12.71 6.15 22.16
C THR A 119 -12.21 4.91 22.92
N HIS A 120 -11.02 5.02 23.55
CA HIS A 120 -10.42 4.01 24.41
C HIS A 120 -10.12 2.67 23.72
N GLY A 121 -9.87 2.70 22.42
CA GLY A 121 -9.49 1.53 21.63
C GLY A 121 -8.14 0.93 22.00
N LEU A 122 -7.98 -0.36 21.70
CA LEU A 122 -6.71 -1.10 21.77
C LEU A 122 -5.85 -0.82 20.52
N VAL A 123 -5.64 0.47 20.27
CA VAL A 123 -4.97 0.97 19.07
C VAL A 123 -3.80 1.87 19.46
N ASN A 124 -2.73 1.79 18.68
CA ASN A 124 -1.57 2.66 18.76
C ASN A 124 -1.51 3.47 17.46
N TYR A 125 -2.08 4.67 17.45
CA TYR A 125 -2.06 5.50 16.26
C TYR A 125 -0.64 5.98 15.96
N GLN A 126 -0.18 5.73 14.74
CA GLN A 126 1.19 6.05 14.35
C GLN A 126 1.25 7.43 13.70
N ARG A 127 2.25 8.21 14.11
CA ARG A 127 2.69 9.41 13.37
C ARG A 127 3.10 9.03 11.94
N SER A 128 3.05 9.99 11.02
CA SER A 128 3.25 9.77 9.58
C SER A 128 4.46 8.90 9.24
N GLU A 129 5.64 9.27 9.72
CA GLU A 129 6.89 8.50 9.54
C GLU A 129 6.71 7.03 9.96
N ALA A 130 6.27 6.78 11.19
CA ALA A 130 6.08 5.42 11.68
C ALA A 130 4.99 4.66 10.90
N ALA A 131 3.95 5.34 10.42
CA ALA A 131 2.88 4.75 9.63
C ALA A 131 3.39 4.28 8.25
N TRP A 132 4.22 5.09 7.58
CA TRP A 132 4.89 4.70 6.33
C TRP A 132 5.83 3.52 6.54
N ASN A 133 6.68 3.59 7.58
CA ASN A 133 7.72 2.58 7.82
C ASN A 133 7.13 1.22 8.20
N LYS A 134 6.00 1.23 8.91
CA LYS A 134 5.23 0.04 9.27
C LYS A 134 4.28 -0.42 8.16
N GLY A 135 4.27 0.28 7.01
CA GLY A 135 3.40 -0.02 5.87
C GLY A 135 1.91 0.07 6.19
N LEU A 136 1.54 0.92 7.15
CA LEU A 136 0.15 1.21 7.54
C LEU A 136 -0.52 2.19 6.58
N VAL A 137 0.27 2.97 5.84
CA VAL A 137 -0.16 3.72 4.67
C VAL A 137 0.68 3.35 3.45
N ILE A 138 0.05 3.25 2.28
CA ILE A 138 0.69 2.86 1.02
C ILE A 138 0.09 3.65 -0.14
N LEU A 139 0.92 4.00 -1.13
CA LEU A 139 0.50 4.49 -2.43
C LEU A 139 0.90 3.47 -3.49
N GLN A 140 -0.03 3.09 -4.36
CA GLN A 140 0.26 2.14 -5.43
C GLN A 140 -0.73 2.27 -6.59
N PRO A 141 -0.46 1.68 -7.76
CA PRO A 141 -1.44 1.57 -8.83
C PRO A 141 -2.74 0.89 -8.36
N SER A 142 -3.88 1.48 -8.70
CA SER A 142 -5.18 0.97 -8.29
C SER A 142 -5.47 -0.39 -8.91
N SER A 143 -6.07 -1.28 -8.11
CA SER A 143 -6.58 -2.57 -8.58
C SER A 143 -7.82 -2.45 -9.48
N MET A 144 -8.39 -1.25 -9.63
CA MET A 144 -9.58 -0.98 -10.44
C MET A 144 -9.29 -0.08 -11.64
N ASP A 145 -8.28 0.79 -11.55
CA ASP A 145 -7.83 1.66 -12.65
C ASP A 145 -6.30 1.80 -12.64
N LYS A 146 -5.64 1.12 -13.58
CA LYS A 146 -4.17 1.10 -13.66
C LYS A 146 -3.52 2.48 -13.86
N ASN A 147 -4.25 3.46 -14.35
CA ASN A 147 -3.75 4.84 -14.56
C ASN A 147 -3.88 5.69 -13.28
N PHE A 148 -4.46 5.13 -12.22
CA PHE A 148 -4.77 5.83 -10.99
C PHE A 148 -3.97 5.26 -9.84
N THR A 149 -3.40 6.10 -8.98
CA THR A 149 -2.75 5.66 -7.74
C THR A 149 -3.78 5.61 -6.61
N SER A 150 -3.94 4.46 -5.98
CA SER A 150 -4.74 4.28 -4.77
C SER A 150 -3.93 4.55 -3.52
N ALA A 151 -4.58 5.23 -2.56
CA ALA A 151 -4.09 5.39 -1.20
C ALA A 151 -4.69 4.30 -0.28
N ILE A 152 -3.84 3.46 0.29
CA ILE A 152 -4.22 2.46 1.29
C ILE A 152 -3.93 3.01 2.68
N MET A 153 -4.89 2.85 3.59
CA MET A 153 -4.70 2.99 5.03
C MET A 153 -5.11 1.66 5.68
N LYS A 154 -4.29 1.08 6.56
CA LYS A 154 -4.51 -0.25 7.15
C LYS A 154 -4.06 -0.36 8.60
N VAL A 155 -4.59 -1.39 9.27
CA VAL A 155 -4.11 -1.85 10.58
C VAL A 155 -2.88 -2.77 10.39
N ASP A 156 -1.97 -2.78 11.37
CA ASP A 156 -0.88 -3.77 11.43
C ASP A 156 -1.46 -5.18 11.40
N ASN A 157 -1.17 -5.91 10.33
CA ASN A 157 -1.66 -7.25 10.09
C ASN A 157 -0.54 -8.30 10.03
N TYR A 158 0.57 -8.05 10.73
CA TYR A 158 1.73 -8.96 10.74
C TYR A 158 2.38 -9.16 12.12
N THR A 159 2.13 -8.28 13.09
CA THR A 159 2.69 -8.39 14.45
C THR A 159 1.77 -9.21 15.36
N PHE A 160 2.30 -10.24 16.02
CA PHE A 160 1.62 -10.90 17.14
C PHE A 160 1.83 -10.10 18.43
N LEU A 161 0.75 -9.91 19.19
CA LEU A 161 0.77 -9.11 20.42
C LEU A 161 0.43 -9.96 21.65
N THR A 162 0.85 -9.50 22.82
CA THR A 162 0.33 -10.03 24.09
C THR A 162 -1.07 -9.48 24.38
N ASP A 163 -1.78 -10.08 25.33
CA ASP A 163 -3.13 -9.62 25.66
C ASP A 163 -3.15 -8.14 26.08
N ARG A 164 -4.18 -7.42 25.63
CA ARG A 164 -4.41 -5.98 25.85
C ARG A 164 -3.30 -5.04 25.34
N GLN A 165 -2.36 -5.50 24.53
CA GLN A 165 -1.45 -4.59 23.84
C GLN A 165 -2.16 -3.88 22.69
N ASN A 166 -1.81 -2.60 22.51
CA ASN A 166 -2.33 -1.78 21.44
C ASN A 166 -1.71 -2.17 20.09
N ARG A 167 -2.55 -2.39 19.08
CA ARG A 167 -2.10 -2.69 17.72
C ARG A 167 -1.94 -1.42 16.90
N ASN A 168 -0.91 -1.35 16.07
CA ASN A 168 -0.64 -0.14 15.30
C ASN A 168 -1.71 0.09 14.22
N SER A 169 -2.17 1.33 14.09
CA SER A 169 -3.11 1.78 13.05
C SER A 169 -2.84 3.26 12.74
N VAL A 170 -3.70 3.88 11.94
CA VAL A 170 -3.60 5.29 11.57
C VAL A 170 -4.93 6.03 11.79
N ARG A 171 -4.81 7.31 12.15
CA ARG A 171 -5.90 8.29 12.14
C ARG A 171 -5.41 9.54 11.45
N LEU A 172 -6.02 9.86 10.32
CA LEU A 172 -5.67 10.99 9.48
C LEU A 172 -6.72 12.08 9.67
N THR A 173 -6.27 13.32 9.81
CA THR A 173 -7.16 14.48 9.91
C THR A 173 -6.76 15.50 8.85
N SER A 174 -7.72 16.04 8.08
CA SER A 174 -7.40 16.99 7.02
C SER A 174 -6.77 18.27 7.57
N LYS A 175 -5.78 18.82 6.86
CA LYS A 175 -5.16 20.10 7.21
C LYS A 175 -6.14 21.26 7.09
N LYS A 176 -6.94 21.25 6.03
CA LYS A 176 -8.02 22.23 5.82
C LYS A 176 -9.23 21.89 6.68
N SER A 177 -9.87 22.95 7.16
CA SER A 177 -11.18 22.89 7.81
C SER A 177 -12.22 23.57 6.92
N PHE A 178 -13.47 23.17 7.03
CA PHE A 178 -14.56 23.71 6.23
C PHE A 178 -15.84 23.86 7.06
N ARG A 179 -16.76 24.69 6.57
CA ARG A 179 -18.12 24.77 7.09
C ARG A 179 -19.05 24.89 5.90
N TYR A 180 -20.04 24.01 5.85
CA TYR A 180 -20.90 23.82 4.69
C TYR A 180 -20.14 23.36 3.45
N GLY A 181 -20.86 22.75 2.51
CA GLY A 181 -20.31 22.24 1.27
C GLY A 181 -20.65 20.78 1.04
N LEU A 182 -19.85 20.15 0.19
CA LEU A 182 -20.00 18.77 -0.20
C LEU A 182 -18.67 18.04 0.04
N VAL A 183 -18.72 16.94 0.77
CA VAL A 183 -17.60 16.01 0.95
C VAL A 183 -17.93 14.74 0.18
N ILE A 184 -17.04 14.36 -0.74
CA ILE A 184 -17.20 13.17 -1.58
C ILE A 184 -16.04 12.23 -1.30
N LEU A 185 -16.37 10.99 -0.93
CA LEU A 185 -15.43 9.89 -0.84
C LEU A 185 -15.76 8.85 -1.90
N ASP A 186 -14.89 8.70 -2.89
CA ASP A 186 -14.88 7.53 -3.76
C ASP A 186 -13.94 6.49 -3.16
N VAL A 187 -14.50 5.33 -2.77
CA VAL A 187 -13.78 4.29 -2.05
C VAL A 187 -14.02 2.91 -2.66
N MET A 188 -12.93 2.18 -2.86
CA MET A 188 -12.96 0.85 -3.48
C MET A 188 -13.22 -0.25 -2.47
N LYS A 189 -12.62 -0.13 -1.27
CA LYS A 189 -12.82 -1.04 -0.15
C LYS A 189 -12.82 -0.27 1.17
N MET A 190 -13.38 -0.85 2.20
CA MET A 190 -13.30 -0.29 3.55
C MET A 190 -12.97 -1.41 4.54
N PRO A 191 -12.37 -1.07 5.70
CA PRO A 191 -12.02 -2.06 6.70
C PRO A 191 -13.27 -2.81 7.20
N PHE A 192 -13.09 -4.10 7.49
CA PHE A 192 -14.04 -4.86 8.31
C PHE A 192 -13.30 -6.02 8.99
N GLY A 193 -13.92 -6.59 10.01
CA GLY A 193 -13.34 -7.71 10.75
C GLY A 193 -13.59 -7.58 12.23
N CYS A 194 -13.51 -8.69 12.95
CA CYS A 194 -13.61 -8.66 14.41
C CYS A 194 -12.61 -7.69 15.02
N SER A 195 -13.06 -6.97 16.04
CA SER A 195 -12.34 -5.90 16.74
C SER A 195 -12.18 -4.60 15.98
N THR A 196 -12.53 -4.52 14.69
CA THR A 196 -12.34 -3.27 13.93
C THR A 196 -13.47 -2.27 14.18
N TRP A 197 -13.12 -0.99 14.19
CA TRP A 197 -14.05 0.15 14.17
C TRP A 197 -13.49 1.20 13.20
N PRO A 198 -13.76 1.05 11.89
CA PRO A 198 -13.40 2.07 10.90
C PRO A 198 -14.40 3.22 10.86
N ALA A 199 -13.88 4.41 10.61
CA ALA A 199 -14.71 5.60 10.40
C ALA A 199 -14.15 6.51 9.29
N PHE A 200 -15.07 7.07 8.49
CA PHE A 200 -14.85 8.26 7.67
C PHE A 200 -15.89 9.30 8.09
N TRP A 201 -15.41 10.38 8.67
CA TRP A 201 -16.24 11.30 9.44
C TRP A 201 -15.64 12.70 9.44
N THR A 202 -16.32 13.64 10.09
CA THR A 202 -15.83 15.01 10.22
C THR A 202 -16.07 15.53 11.63
N VAL A 203 -15.15 16.32 12.15
CA VAL A 203 -15.18 16.77 13.54
C VAL A 203 -14.81 18.24 13.68
N GLY A 204 -15.56 18.95 14.50
CA GLY A 204 -15.26 20.30 14.94
C GLY A 204 -14.34 20.34 16.17
N GLU A 205 -13.74 21.50 16.44
CA GLU A 205 -12.96 21.71 17.66
C GLU A 205 -13.86 21.68 18.91
N ASN A 206 -13.31 21.31 20.07
CA ASN A 206 -14.04 21.23 21.34
C ASN A 206 -15.23 20.25 21.30
N TRP A 207 -14.96 18.99 20.94
CA TRP A 207 -15.96 17.94 20.94
C TRP A 207 -16.65 17.78 22.32
N PRO A 208 -17.99 17.54 22.38
CA PRO A 208 -18.93 17.45 21.26
C PRO A 208 -19.55 18.81 20.87
N HIS A 209 -19.14 19.92 21.49
CA HIS A 209 -19.70 21.25 21.23
C HIS A 209 -19.35 21.79 19.83
N GLY A 210 -18.24 21.34 19.24
CA GLY A 210 -17.88 21.60 17.85
C GLY A 210 -18.67 20.81 16.81
N GLY A 211 -19.42 19.79 17.24
CA GLY A 211 -20.15 18.88 16.36
C GLY A 211 -19.28 17.77 15.75
N GLU A 212 -19.94 16.66 15.41
CA GLU A 212 -19.40 15.51 14.67
C GLU A 212 -20.41 15.05 13.62
N ILE A 213 -19.91 14.56 12.49
CA ILE A 213 -20.72 13.96 11.42
C ILE A 213 -20.05 12.68 10.95
N ASP A 214 -20.64 11.54 11.27
CA ASP A 214 -20.18 10.23 10.82
C ASP A 214 -20.84 9.90 9.48
N ILE A 215 -20.01 9.78 8.45
CA ILE A 215 -20.46 9.56 7.07
C ILE A 215 -20.42 8.07 6.76
N VAL A 216 -19.33 7.41 7.14
CA VAL A 216 -19.17 5.95 7.11
C VAL A 216 -18.67 5.49 8.46
N GLU A 217 -19.43 4.65 9.13
CA GLU A 217 -19.04 4.09 10.42
C GLU A 217 -19.68 2.73 10.66
N GLY A 218 -18.94 1.85 11.31
CA GLY A 218 -19.46 0.62 11.87
C GLY A 218 -18.38 -0.17 12.58
N VAL A 219 -18.77 -1.31 13.13
CA VAL A 219 -17.92 -2.10 14.01
C VAL A 219 -17.96 -3.58 13.66
N ASN A 220 -16.87 -4.28 13.98
CA ASN A 220 -16.74 -5.72 13.86
C ASN A 220 -17.07 -6.23 12.44
N MET A 221 -17.95 -7.24 12.35
CA MET A 221 -18.46 -7.79 11.09
C MET A 221 -19.75 -7.09 10.63
N GLY A 222 -19.94 -5.81 11.01
CA GLY A 222 -21.07 -4.99 10.60
C GLY A 222 -21.25 -4.95 9.09
N THR A 223 -22.50 -5.01 8.63
CA THR A 223 -22.84 -5.04 7.19
C THR A 223 -23.63 -3.81 6.74
N LYS A 224 -23.99 -2.95 7.68
CA LYS A 224 -24.80 -1.76 7.43
C LYS A 224 -24.05 -0.56 7.93
N ASN A 225 -23.92 0.45 7.06
CA ASN A 225 -23.34 1.72 7.44
C ASN A 225 -24.26 2.42 8.46
N GLN A 226 -23.66 2.98 9.50
CA GLN A 226 -24.31 3.87 10.44
C GLN A 226 -23.78 5.29 10.21
N MET A 227 -24.69 6.24 9.97
CA MET A 227 -24.37 7.66 9.85
C MET A 227 -24.95 8.37 11.06
N THR A 228 -24.15 9.15 11.77
CA THR A 228 -24.52 9.71 13.08
C THR A 228 -24.16 11.19 13.18
N LEU A 229 -24.90 11.94 13.98
CA LEU A 229 -24.47 13.26 14.45
C LEU A 229 -24.27 13.22 15.96
N HIS A 230 -23.16 13.79 16.40
CA HIS A 230 -22.88 14.08 17.81
C HIS A 230 -22.81 15.59 18.01
N THR A 231 -23.49 16.09 19.03
CA THR A 231 -23.72 17.52 19.24
C THR A 231 -23.72 17.87 20.73
N ALA A 232 -23.62 19.18 21.03
CA ALA A 232 -24.05 19.72 22.32
C ALA A 232 -25.56 19.54 22.55
N PRO A 233 -26.06 19.71 23.79
CA PRO A 233 -27.48 19.62 24.09
C PRO A 233 -28.38 20.48 23.19
N GLY A 234 -29.58 19.98 22.90
CA GLY A 234 -30.64 20.73 22.21
C GLY A 234 -30.90 20.34 20.75
N CYS A 235 -30.40 19.18 20.32
CA CYS A 235 -30.61 18.65 18.97
C CYS A 235 -31.30 17.28 19.02
N LYS A 236 -32.56 17.18 18.54
CA LYS A 236 -33.33 15.93 18.55
C LYS A 236 -34.09 15.73 17.26
N VAL A 237 -33.87 14.59 16.61
CA VAL A 237 -34.58 14.23 15.38
C VAL A 237 -35.83 13.39 15.63
N LYS A 238 -36.70 13.35 14.63
CA LYS A 238 -37.92 12.52 14.67
C LYS A 238 -37.57 11.04 14.61
N LYS A 239 -38.45 10.18 15.17
CA LYS A 239 -38.31 8.71 15.15
C LYS A 239 -38.32 8.08 13.75
N LYS A 240 -38.70 8.85 12.72
CA LYS A 240 -38.66 8.44 11.32
C LYS A 240 -38.02 9.56 10.53
N MET A 241 -37.18 9.19 9.56
CA MET A 241 -36.65 10.14 8.59
C MET A 241 -37.79 10.82 7.84
N SER A 242 -37.58 12.08 7.47
CA SER A 242 -38.48 12.78 6.55
C SER A 242 -38.57 12.02 5.22
N LYS A 243 -39.61 12.29 4.41
CA LYS A 243 -39.76 11.70 3.07
C LYS A 243 -38.57 11.97 2.13
N LYS A 244 -37.64 12.84 2.52
CA LYS A 244 -36.41 13.15 1.80
C LYS A 244 -35.34 12.07 1.95
N ALA A 245 -35.41 11.17 2.94
CA ALA A 245 -34.36 10.19 3.21
C ALA A 245 -34.89 8.76 3.43
N SER A 246 -34.06 7.76 3.13
CA SER A 246 -34.47 6.35 3.03
C SER A 246 -34.03 5.45 4.21
N GLY A 247 -33.11 5.92 5.05
CA GLY A 247 -32.52 5.17 6.14
C GLY A 247 -33.47 4.83 7.29
N LYS A 248 -32.98 4.05 8.26
CA LYS A 248 -33.68 3.70 9.50
C LYS A 248 -33.06 4.46 10.67
N VAL A 249 -33.84 5.33 11.32
CA VAL A 249 -33.43 6.00 12.57
C VAL A 249 -33.16 4.95 13.65
N LEU A 250 -32.00 5.02 14.28
CA LEU A 250 -31.58 4.18 15.41
C LEU A 250 -31.80 4.92 16.73
N HIS A 251 -31.32 6.16 16.78
CA HIS A 251 -31.38 7.04 17.94
C HIS A 251 -31.85 8.43 17.52
N THR A 252 -32.61 9.10 18.39
CA THR A 252 -33.20 10.40 18.09
C THR A 252 -32.51 11.57 18.77
N ASP A 253 -31.72 11.31 19.80
CA ASP A 253 -31.05 12.37 20.57
C ASP A 253 -29.62 12.52 20.09
N CYS A 254 -29.27 13.68 19.52
CA CYS A 254 -27.93 13.92 19.00
C CYS A 254 -26.98 14.44 20.09
N ASP A 255 -27.49 14.73 21.29
CA ASP A 255 -26.67 15.16 22.43
C ASP A 255 -25.68 14.06 22.81
N SER A 256 -24.41 14.43 22.82
CA SER A 256 -23.29 13.55 23.21
C SER A 256 -22.63 13.98 24.52
N THR A 257 -23.29 14.85 25.28
CA THR A 257 -22.88 15.22 26.64
C THR A 257 -23.57 14.32 27.68
N GLY A 258 -22.85 14.00 28.76
CA GLY A 258 -23.41 13.24 29.88
C GLY A 258 -23.84 11.81 29.52
N SER A 259 -25.14 11.50 29.68
CA SER A 259 -25.70 10.16 29.47
C SER A 259 -26.15 9.88 28.03
N GLY A 260 -26.25 10.90 27.18
CA GLY A 260 -26.40 10.71 25.73
C GLY A 260 -25.03 10.43 25.15
N LYS A 261 -24.73 9.19 24.75
CA LYS A 261 -23.44 8.84 24.13
C LYS A 261 -23.56 8.38 22.68
N TYR A 262 -24.77 8.06 22.23
CA TYR A 262 -24.98 7.37 20.96
C TYR A 262 -25.13 8.31 19.75
N GLY A 263 -25.34 9.61 19.99
CA GLY A 263 -25.76 10.53 18.94
C GLY A 263 -27.08 10.12 18.29
N CYS A 264 -27.48 10.82 17.23
CA CYS A 264 -28.71 10.50 16.51
C CYS A 264 -28.44 9.75 15.21
N GLY A 265 -28.12 8.47 15.38
CA GLY A 265 -27.73 7.56 14.30
C GLY A 265 -28.87 7.17 13.36
N VAL A 266 -28.52 7.00 12.10
CA VAL A 266 -29.35 6.46 11.02
C VAL A 266 -28.59 5.30 10.38
N ALA A 267 -29.21 4.12 10.26
CA ALA A 267 -28.64 2.99 9.53
C ALA A 267 -29.07 2.98 8.06
N ASP A 268 -28.14 2.65 7.17
CA ASP A 268 -28.48 2.20 5.82
C ASP A 268 -29.27 0.88 5.92
N ARG A 269 -30.27 0.73 5.04
CA ARG A 269 -31.08 -0.49 4.98
C ARG A 269 -30.34 -1.63 4.27
N SER A 270 -29.42 -1.29 3.37
CA SER A 270 -28.64 -2.24 2.58
C SER A 270 -27.56 -2.92 3.42
N LYS A 271 -27.51 -4.26 3.39
CA LYS A 271 -26.42 -5.06 3.96
C LYS A 271 -25.13 -5.02 3.12
N ALA A 272 -25.15 -4.33 1.98
CA ALA A 272 -23.98 -4.11 1.13
C ALA A 272 -23.48 -2.66 1.22
N SER A 273 -23.82 -1.96 2.30
CA SER A 273 -23.40 -0.57 2.53
C SER A 273 -22.13 -0.46 3.36
N LEU A 274 -21.70 -1.55 4.01
CA LEU A 274 -20.49 -1.61 4.81
C LEU A 274 -19.82 -2.99 4.67
N GLY A 275 -18.51 -3.02 4.88
CA GLY A 275 -17.71 -4.23 5.07
C GLY A 275 -17.67 -5.15 3.86
N LYS A 276 -17.63 -6.47 4.09
CA LYS A 276 -17.35 -7.46 3.04
C LYS A 276 -18.23 -7.29 1.80
N ALA A 277 -19.53 -7.16 1.97
CA ALA A 277 -20.46 -7.06 0.84
C ALA A 277 -20.33 -5.72 0.09
N PHE A 278 -19.91 -4.64 0.76
CA PHE A 278 -19.56 -3.40 0.07
C PHE A 278 -18.29 -3.59 -0.78
N ASN A 279 -17.26 -4.21 -0.18
CA ASN A 279 -15.98 -4.47 -0.84
C ASN A 279 -16.11 -5.42 -2.03
N ASP A 280 -16.85 -6.53 -1.89
CA ASP A 280 -17.11 -7.51 -2.95
C ASP A 280 -17.82 -6.89 -4.17
N ASN A 281 -18.57 -5.81 -3.96
CA ASN A 281 -19.29 -5.07 -5.01
C ASN A 281 -18.44 -3.96 -5.66
N GLY A 282 -17.13 -3.91 -5.40
CA GLY A 282 -16.22 -2.88 -5.94
C GLY A 282 -16.36 -1.51 -5.26
N GLY A 283 -16.92 -1.50 -4.05
CA GLY A 283 -17.12 -0.31 -3.25
C GLY A 283 -18.17 0.64 -3.80
N GLY A 284 -17.90 1.95 -3.68
CA GLY A 284 -18.87 2.97 -4.04
C GLY A 284 -18.45 4.39 -3.66
N VAL A 285 -19.41 5.30 -3.75
CA VAL A 285 -19.22 6.72 -3.44
C VAL A 285 -20.12 7.11 -2.29
N PHE A 286 -19.54 7.70 -1.25
CA PHE A 286 -20.27 8.37 -0.18
C PHE A 286 -20.22 9.87 -0.39
N VAL A 287 -21.35 10.53 -0.18
CA VAL A 287 -21.43 11.99 -0.29
C VAL A 287 -22.13 12.55 0.92
N MET A 288 -21.49 13.50 1.61
CA MET A 288 -22.10 14.30 2.65
C MET A 288 -22.31 15.72 2.12
N GLU A 289 -23.56 16.19 2.14
CA GLU A 289 -23.92 17.58 1.87
C GLU A 289 -24.26 18.28 3.19
N TRP A 290 -23.55 19.34 3.51
CA TRP A 290 -23.83 20.18 4.67
C TRP A 290 -24.26 21.56 4.21
N LYS A 291 -25.51 21.91 4.51
CA LYS A 291 -26.11 23.23 4.29
C LYS A 291 -26.58 23.82 5.61
N LYS A 292 -26.90 25.11 5.62
CA LYS A 292 -27.58 25.74 6.75
C LYS A 292 -28.89 25.04 7.10
N SER A 293 -29.63 24.60 6.07
CA SER A 293 -30.91 23.91 6.23
C SER A 293 -30.80 22.48 6.75
N GLY A 294 -29.60 21.89 6.82
CA GLY A 294 -29.44 20.51 7.28
C GLY A 294 -28.25 19.79 6.66
N ILE A 295 -28.05 18.55 7.11
CA ILE A 295 -26.99 17.64 6.65
C ILE A 295 -27.63 16.40 6.01
N SER A 296 -27.14 15.99 4.86
CA SER A 296 -27.61 14.80 4.14
C SER A 296 -26.44 13.90 3.77
N VAL A 297 -26.60 12.58 3.89
CA VAL A 297 -25.59 11.61 3.43
C VAL A 297 -26.19 10.67 2.39
N TRP A 298 -25.52 10.54 1.25
CA TRP A 298 -25.81 9.57 0.19
C TRP A 298 -24.75 8.48 0.15
N ARG A 299 -25.16 7.33 -0.37
CA ARG A 299 -24.27 6.27 -0.80
C ARG A 299 -24.72 5.78 -2.17
N PHE A 300 -23.78 5.75 -3.10
CA PHE A 300 -23.92 5.15 -4.43
C PHE A 300 -23.10 3.87 -4.46
N ASN A 301 -23.69 2.77 -4.95
CA ASN A 301 -22.92 1.60 -5.34
C ASN A 301 -22.05 1.97 -6.54
N ARG A 302 -20.93 1.25 -6.72
CA ARG A 302 -20.06 1.43 -7.90
C ARG A 302 -20.82 1.47 -9.24
N THR A 303 -21.88 0.67 -9.37
CA THR A 303 -22.68 0.56 -10.61
C THR A 303 -23.71 1.66 -10.83
N ASN A 304 -23.98 2.52 -9.84
CA ASN A 304 -25.02 3.56 -9.93
C ASN A 304 -24.55 4.95 -9.47
N ILE A 305 -23.25 5.22 -9.60
CA ILE A 305 -22.67 6.54 -9.38
C ILE A 305 -23.28 7.53 -10.40
N PRO A 306 -23.77 8.71 -9.97
CA PRO A 306 -24.21 9.77 -10.87
C PRO A 306 -23.14 10.10 -11.92
N LYS A 307 -23.55 10.27 -13.18
CA LYS A 307 -22.62 10.38 -14.32
C LYS A 307 -21.62 11.52 -14.16
N GLU A 308 -22.05 12.62 -13.58
CA GLU A 308 -21.20 13.78 -13.32
C GLU A 308 -20.14 13.45 -12.25
N LEU A 309 -20.48 12.71 -11.20
CA LEU A 309 -19.51 12.28 -10.19
C LEU A 309 -18.50 11.30 -10.78
N ALA A 310 -18.96 10.35 -11.60
CA ALA A 310 -18.11 9.35 -12.25
C ALA A 310 -17.11 9.97 -13.24
N LYS A 311 -17.38 11.18 -13.75
CA LYS A 311 -16.52 11.91 -14.68
C LYS A 311 -15.71 13.03 -14.02
N GLY A 312 -15.82 13.21 -12.70
CA GLY A 312 -15.22 14.35 -12.01
C GLY A 312 -15.82 15.71 -12.39
N GLU A 313 -17.02 15.73 -12.97
CA GLU A 313 -17.76 16.95 -13.29
C GLU A 313 -18.41 17.56 -12.02
N LYS A 314 -18.88 18.81 -12.11
CA LYS A 314 -19.48 19.52 -10.96
C LYS A 314 -20.70 18.78 -10.39
N PRO A 315 -20.72 18.49 -9.07
CA PRO A 315 -21.79 17.72 -8.44
C PRO A 315 -23.12 18.48 -8.45
N GLN A 316 -24.22 17.77 -8.68
CA GLN A 316 -25.57 18.34 -8.73
C GLN A 316 -26.57 17.53 -7.88
N PRO A 317 -26.48 17.62 -6.53
CA PRO A 317 -27.31 16.82 -5.63
C PRO A 317 -28.83 16.90 -5.89
N SER A 318 -29.31 18.07 -6.32
CA SER A 318 -30.73 18.30 -6.64
C SER A 318 -31.24 17.50 -7.84
N LYS A 319 -30.35 16.97 -8.69
CA LYS A 319 -30.70 16.14 -9.86
C LYS A 319 -30.60 14.64 -9.59
N TRP A 320 -30.08 14.24 -8.44
CA TRP A 320 -29.97 12.83 -8.10
C TRP A 320 -31.35 12.22 -7.89
N ARG A 321 -31.62 11.13 -8.61
CA ARG A 321 -32.88 10.39 -8.50
C ARG A 321 -32.90 9.43 -7.29
N ILE A 322 -31.76 9.29 -6.62
CA ILE A 322 -31.60 8.46 -5.42
C ILE A 322 -31.68 9.41 -4.21
N PRO A 323 -32.66 9.23 -3.31
CA PRO A 323 -32.73 10.03 -2.10
C PRO A 323 -31.53 9.74 -1.19
N PRO A 324 -31.11 10.69 -0.34
CA PRO A 324 -30.11 10.41 0.67
C PRO A 324 -30.55 9.27 1.60
N ILE A 325 -29.57 8.64 2.23
CA ILE A 325 -29.82 7.65 3.28
C ILE A 325 -30.23 8.37 4.57
N SER A 326 -29.57 9.48 4.94
CA SER A 326 -29.91 10.31 6.09
C SER A 326 -30.12 11.78 5.69
N HIS A 327 -30.96 12.49 6.44
CA HIS A 327 -31.19 13.92 6.31
C HIS A 327 -31.60 14.51 7.67
N TRP A 328 -30.67 15.17 8.36
CA TRP A 328 -30.94 15.90 9.60
C TRP A 328 -31.31 17.34 9.23
N ASP A 329 -32.58 17.70 9.45
CA ASP A 329 -33.14 19.00 9.11
C ASP A 329 -32.86 20.02 10.23
N GLN A 330 -32.52 21.27 9.89
CA GLN A 330 -32.23 22.31 10.88
C GLN A 330 -33.43 22.58 11.79
N GLU A 331 -34.66 22.37 11.32
CA GLU A 331 -35.87 22.62 12.11
C GLU A 331 -36.00 21.64 13.28
N ASP A 332 -35.46 20.43 13.11
CA ASP A 332 -35.40 19.41 14.16
C ASP A 332 -34.12 19.56 15.01
N CYS A 333 -33.07 20.17 14.45
CA CYS A 333 -31.79 20.38 15.10
C CYS A 333 -31.23 21.79 14.83
N ASN A 334 -31.67 22.77 15.62
CA ASN A 334 -31.34 24.18 15.41
C ASN A 334 -29.83 24.47 15.49
N SER A 335 -29.05 23.64 16.21
CA SER A 335 -27.60 23.80 16.34
C SER A 335 -26.83 23.62 15.01
N LEU A 336 -27.40 22.94 14.00
CA LEU A 336 -26.80 22.76 12.66
C LEU A 336 -26.53 24.09 11.93
N SER A 337 -27.35 25.10 12.22
CA SER A 337 -27.24 26.43 11.61
C SER A 337 -26.35 27.39 12.41
N ASN A 338 -26.06 27.08 13.68
CA ASN A 338 -25.36 27.95 14.63
C ASN A 338 -23.85 27.66 14.67
N THR A 339 -23.01 28.70 14.74
CA THR A 339 -21.54 28.55 14.87
C THR A 339 -21.10 28.03 16.23
N LYS A 340 -21.96 28.14 17.25
CA LYS A 340 -21.69 27.65 18.61
C LYS A 340 -21.94 26.15 18.82
N GLY A 341 -22.66 25.49 17.90
CA GLY A 341 -23.01 24.06 18.00
C GLY A 341 -22.38 23.17 16.93
N PHE A 342 -21.95 23.77 15.81
CA PHE A 342 -21.10 23.13 14.80
C PHE A 342 -20.04 24.15 14.35
N SER A 343 -18.77 23.88 14.62
CA SER A 343 -17.66 24.75 14.22
C SER A 343 -17.26 24.51 12.76
N LYS A 344 -16.08 24.99 12.33
CA LYS A 344 -15.48 24.41 11.12
C LYS A 344 -15.04 22.98 11.44
N HIS A 345 -15.27 22.06 10.53
CA HIS A 345 -14.89 20.66 10.67
C HIS A 345 -13.63 20.35 9.89
N LYS A 346 -12.84 19.41 10.39
CA LYS A 346 -11.83 18.68 9.62
C LYS A 346 -12.38 17.30 9.25
N ILE A 347 -11.93 16.75 8.12
CA ILE A 347 -12.27 15.40 7.67
C ILE A 347 -11.34 14.42 8.39
N VAL A 348 -11.85 13.25 8.78
CA VAL A 348 -11.10 12.22 9.48
C VAL A 348 -11.28 10.87 8.80
N PHE A 349 -10.17 10.15 8.65
CA PHE A 349 -10.15 8.70 8.42
C PHE A 349 -9.47 8.03 9.60
N ASP A 350 -10.04 6.96 10.12
CA ASP A 350 -9.32 6.12 11.06
C ASP A 350 -9.81 4.68 11.08
N ILE A 351 -9.02 3.85 11.75
CA ILE A 351 -9.39 2.49 12.12
C ILE A 351 -8.96 2.28 13.57
N THR A 352 -9.83 2.58 14.53
CA THR A 352 -9.63 2.12 15.91
C THR A 352 -10.00 0.64 16.06
N LEU A 353 -9.63 0.07 17.21
CA LEU A 353 -9.87 -1.32 17.54
C LEU A 353 -10.52 -1.46 18.92
N CYS A 354 -11.55 -2.28 19.04
CA CYS A 354 -12.30 -2.44 20.29
C CYS A 354 -12.91 -1.11 20.77
N GLY A 355 -12.40 -0.57 21.86
CA GLY A 355 -12.88 0.69 22.42
C GLY A 355 -14.32 0.65 22.91
N ASP A 356 -14.86 1.83 23.13
CA ASP A 356 -16.17 2.06 23.74
C ASP A 356 -17.32 1.38 22.99
N TRP A 357 -17.19 1.19 21.67
CA TRP A 357 -18.22 0.57 20.85
C TRP A 357 -17.89 -0.84 20.37
N ALA A 358 -16.86 -1.04 19.54
CA ALA A 358 -16.58 -2.37 18.98
C ALA A 358 -16.17 -3.40 20.04
N GLY A 359 -15.60 -2.93 21.15
CA GLY A 359 -15.15 -3.75 22.27
C GLY A 359 -16.23 -4.06 23.31
N ALA A 360 -17.40 -3.41 23.24
CA ALA A 360 -18.50 -3.67 24.16
C ALA A 360 -18.96 -5.14 24.04
N ALA A 361 -19.17 -5.81 25.17
CA ALA A 361 -19.40 -7.26 25.19
C ALA A 361 -20.67 -7.67 24.42
N ASP A 362 -21.70 -6.83 24.47
CA ASP A 362 -22.98 -6.95 23.76
C ASP A 362 -22.94 -6.44 22.32
N VAL A 363 -21.77 -6.04 21.82
CA VAL A 363 -21.52 -5.65 20.42
C VAL A 363 -20.52 -6.59 19.76
N PHE A 364 -19.47 -7.00 20.48
CA PHE A 364 -18.43 -7.89 19.97
C PHE A 364 -18.95 -9.32 19.75
N ASN A 365 -19.47 -9.96 20.79
CA ASN A 365 -19.88 -11.38 20.72
C ASN A 365 -21.38 -11.55 20.38
N VAL A 366 -21.97 -10.59 19.67
CA VAL A 366 -23.37 -10.68 19.25
C VAL A 366 -23.56 -11.90 18.37
N ASN A 367 -24.41 -12.82 18.80
CA ASN A 367 -24.75 -14.05 18.08
C ASN A 367 -23.53 -14.91 17.68
N GLY A 368 -22.43 -14.82 18.43
CA GLY A 368 -21.20 -15.60 18.15
C GLY A 368 -20.46 -15.18 16.88
N VAL A 369 -20.77 -14.00 16.32
CA VAL A 369 -20.15 -13.53 15.06
C VAL A 369 -18.66 -13.27 15.22
N CYS A 370 -18.24 -12.72 16.36
CA CYS A 370 -16.84 -12.65 16.75
C CYS A 370 -16.60 -13.52 18.00
N PRO A 371 -15.78 -14.58 17.90
CA PRO A 371 -15.56 -15.48 19.01
C PRO A 371 -14.69 -14.84 20.10
N GLY A 372 -14.90 -15.25 21.35
CA GLY A 372 -14.09 -14.83 22.48
C GLY A 372 -14.35 -13.39 22.92
N ASN A 373 -13.27 -12.64 23.16
CA ASN A 373 -13.34 -11.23 23.55
C ASN A 373 -12.48 -10.37 22.63
N CYS A 374 -12.74 -9.07 22.64
CA CYS A 374 -12.14 -8.15 21.68
C CYS A 374 -10.61 -8.06 21.80
N SER A 375 -10.07 -8.01 23.02
CA SER A 375 -8.62 -7.93 23.24
C SER A 375 -7.88 -9.18 22.76
N ALA A 376 -8.49 -10.36 22.91
CA ALA A 376 -7.93 -11.61 22.43
C ALA A 376 -7.80 -11.63 20.90
N ALA A 377 -8.80 -11.12 20.17
CA ALA A 377 -8.78 -11.01 18.72
C ALA A 377 -7.76 -9.98 18.23
N VAL A 378 -7.53 -8.89 18.97
CA VAL A 378 -6.47 -7.89 18.65
C VAL A 378 -5.07 -8.50 18.66
N LYS A 379 -4.82 -9.58 19.40
CA LYS A 379 -3.49 -10.22 19.44
C LYS A 379 -3.07 -10.85 18.12
N ASP A 380 -4.03 -11.36 17.35
CA ASP A 380 -3.78 -12.12 16.13
C ASP A 380 -3.78 -11.18 14.91
N PRO A 381 -2.63 -10.96 14.25
CA PRO A 381 -2.54 -10.10 13.09
C PRO A 381 -3.41 -10.57 11.91
N SER A 382 -3.71 -11.85 11.80
CA SER A 382 -4.47 -12.41 10.66
C SER A 382 -5.93 -11.96 10.63
N VAL A 383 -6.47 -11.52 11.78
CA VAL A 383 -7.80 -10.93 11.91
C VAL A 383 -7.92 -9.63 11.09
N PHE A 384 -6.80 -8.93 10.88
CA PHE A 384 -6.74 -7.61 10.24
C PHE A 384 -6.36 -7.66 8.76
N LYS A 385 -6.39 -8.83 8.13
CA LYS A 385 -6.05 -8.98 6.71
C LYS A 385 -6.94 -8.15 5.78
N ASP A 386 -8.19 -7.87 6.18
CA ASP A 386 -9.18 -7.10 5.42
C ASP A 386 -9.44 -5.71 6.05
N ALA A 387 -8.63 -5.31 7.04
CA ALA A 387 -8.81 -4.05 7.78
C ALA A 387 -8.06 -2.89 7.10
N TYR A 388 -8.46 -2.54 5.89
CA TYR A 388 -7.83 -1.48 5.09
C TYR A 388 -8.81 -0.78 4.12
N TRP A 389 -8.43 0.42 3.65
CA TRP A 389 -9.26 1.24 2.76
C TRP A 389 -9.03 1.03 1.23
N VAL A 390 -7.92 0.43 0.75
CA VAL A 390 -7.75 0.02 -0.68
C VAL A 390 -6.86 -1.26 -0.83
N ASP A 391 -6.94 -2.02 -1.93
CA ASP A 391 -6.56 -3.45 -2.03
C ASP A 391 -5.14 -3.82 -2.53
N TYR A 392 -4.54 -4.81 -1.86
CA TYR A 392 -3.59 -5.81 -2.39
C TYR A 392 -4.08 -7.22 -2.01
N GLN A 393 -3.77 -8.24 -2.82
CA GLN A 393 -4.06 -9.64 -2.48
C GLN A 393 -3.23 -10.12 -1.27
N ALA A 394 -3.84 -10.91 -0.38
CA ALA A 394 -3.17 -11.50 0.78
C ALA A 394 -2.13 -12.55 0.37
N LYS A 395 -1.07 -12.70 1.18
CA LYS A 395 -0.01 -13.71 0.98
C LYS A 395 -0.60 -15.11 0.77
N GLU A 396 -1.52 -15.53 1.63
CA GLU A 396 -2.13 -16.87 1.62
C GLU A 396 -2.95 -17.10 0.35
N ALA A 397 -3.57 -16.06 -0.20
CA ALA A 397 -4.26 -16.14 -1.48
C ALA A 397 -3.27 -16.39 -2.62
N ALA A 398 -2.13 -15.69 -2.63
CA ALA A 398 -1.08 -15.93 -3.61
C ALA A 398 -0.51 -17.36 -3.56
N TRP A 399 -0.35 -17.95 -2.36
CA TRP A 399 0.04 -19.36 -2.21
C TRP A 399 -1.05 -20.31 -2.71
N LYS A 400 -2.30 -20.10 -2.29
CA LYS A 400 -3.44 -20.94 -2.68
C LYS A 400 -3.68 -20.93 -4.19
N GLU A 401 -3.48 -19.79 -4.83
CA GLU A 401 -3.64 -19.59 -6.26
C GLU A 401 -2.38 -19.98 -7.06
N GLY A 402 -1.34 -20.48 -6.37
CA GLY A 402 -0.11 -20.94 -6.99
C GLY A 402 0.72 -19.83 -7.64
N LEU A 403 0.51 -18.57 -7.25
CA LEU A 403 1.31 -17.43 -7.73
C LEU A 403 2.70 -17.38 -7.06
N VAL A 404 2.82 -18.01 -5.88
CA VAL A 404 4.10 -18.24 -5.19
C VAL A 404 4.23 -19.73 -4.90
N ILE A 405 5.39 -20.31 -5.24
CA ILE A 405 5.66 -21.75 -5.09
C ILE A 405 7.09 -21.92 -4.56
N VAL A 406 7.31 -22.91 -3.70
CA VAL A 406 8.65 -23.36 -3.30
C VAL A 406 8.76 -24.83 -3.65
N GLN A 407 9.75 -25.18 -4.47
CA GLN A 407 9.87 -26.51 -5.06
C GLN A 407 11.32 -26.81 -5.46
N PRO A 408 11.66 -28.08 -5.73
CA PRO A 408 12.89 -28.43 -6.41
C PRO A 408 13.11 -27.56 -7.65
N SER A 409 14.33 -27.06 -7.84
CA SER A 409 14.67 -26.18 -8.96
C SER A 409 14.52 -26.89 -10.30
N SER A 410 14.20 -26.10 -11.32
CA SER A 410 14.17 -26.58 -12.70
C SER A 410 15.55 -26.95 -13.25
N MET A 411 16.63 -26.48 -12.61
CA MET A 411 18.02 -26.70 -13.03
C MET A 411 18.70 -27.81 -12.21
N ASP A 412 18.44 -27.88 -10.91
CA ASP A 412 18.94 -28.94 -10.01
C ASP A 412 17.82 -29.40 -9.06
N LYS A 413 17.40 -30.66 -9.21
CA LYS A 413 16.32 -31.25 -8.41
C LYS A 413 16.69 -31.48 -6.95
N ASN A 414 17.97 -31.43 -6.59
CA ASN A 414 18.43 -31.52 -5.20
C ASN A 414 18.42 -30.17 -4.49
N PHE A 415 18.23 -29.07 -5.23
CA PHE A 415 18.18 -27.72 -4.71
C PHE A 415 16.75 -27.19 -4.72
N THR A 416 16.34 -26.47 -3.67
CA THR A 416 15.00 -25.86 -3.58
C THR A 416 15.05 -24.40 -4.00
N SER A 417 14.16 -24.01 -4.90
CA SER A 417 14.02 -22.63 -5.41
C SER A 417 12.64 -22.05 -5.07
N ALA A 418 12.54 -20.72 -5.13
CA ALA A 418 11.28 -19.99 -5.00
C ALA A 418 10.81 -19.47 -6.36
N ILE A 419 9.55 -19.70 -6.70
CA ILE A 419 8.90 -19.21 -7.90
C ILE A 419 7.87 -18.15 -7.54
N MET A 420 7.89 -17.04 -8.28
CA MET A 420 6.94 -15.93 -8.17
C MET A 420 6.43 -15.61 -9.57
N LYS A 421 5.13 -15.79 -9.83
CA LYS A 421 4.57 -15.74 -11.18
C LYS A 421 3.31 -14.91 -11.32
N VAL A 422 3.07 -14.48 -12.55
CA VAL A 422 1.78 -13.97 -13.00
C VAL A 422 0.79 -15.14 -13.18
N ASP A 423 -0.49 -14.90 -12.92
CA ASP A 423 -1.56 -15.82 -13.30
C ASP A 423 -1.47 -16.16 -14.80
N ASN A 424 -1.23 -17.43 -15.11
CA ASN A 424 -1.07 -17.94 -16.47
C ASN A 424 -2.12 -18.99 -16.84
N TYR A 425 -3.30 -18.95 -16.23
CA TYR A 425 -4.38 -19.92 -16.45
C TYR A 425 -5.77 -19.29 -16.59
N THR A 426 -5.98 -18.06 -16.10
CA THR A 426 -7.28 -17.39 -16.22
C THR A 426 -7.39 -16.59 -17.52
N PHE A 427 -8.44 -16.83 -18.31
CA PHE A 427 -8.86 -15.90 -19.36
C PHE A 427 -9.64 -14.74 -18.76
N LEU A 428 -9.31 -13.52 -19.18
CA LEU A 428 -9.91 -12.31 -18.63
C LEU A 428 -10.85 -11.62 -19.61
N GLU A 429 -11.92 -11.04 -19.08
CA GLU A 429 -12.78 -10.09 -19.79
C GLU A 429 -12.08 -8.73 -19.96
N ASP A 430 -12.61 -7.89 -20.85
CA ASP A 430 -12.10 -6.53 -21.06
C ASP A 430 -12.13 -5.71 -19.76
N GLY A 431 -11.03 -5.00 -19.50
CA GLY A 431 -10.88 -4.15 -18.31
C GLY A 431 -10.61 -4.90 -17.00
N LYS A 432 -10.46 -6.23 -17.02
CA LYS A 432 -10.05 -7.00 -15.83
C LYS A 432 -8.54 -7.04 -15.68
N ASN A 433 -8.07 -6.91 -14.44
CA ASN A 433 -6.65 -7.01 -14.10
C ASN A 433 -6.23 -8.47 -13.90
N ARG A 434 -5.06 -8.82 -14.43
CA ARG A 434 -4.43 -10.12 -14.20
C ARG A 434 -3.67 -10.11 -12.89
N LYS A 435 -3.80 -11.20 -12.12
CA LYS A 435 -3.12 -11.32 -10.83
C LYS A 435 -1.62 -11.50 -11.03
N SER A 436 -0.86 -10.80 -10.21
CA SER A 436 0.61 -10.84 -10.16
C SER A 436 1.05 -10.70 -8.70
N VAL A 437 2.35 -10.74 -8.48
CA VAL A 437 2.97 -10.71 -7.16
C VAL A 437 3.95 -9.54 -7.03
N ARG A 438 3.91 -8.89 -5.87
CA ARG A 438 4.94 -7.97 -5.40
C ARG A 438 5.37 -8.40 -4.01
N LEU A 439 6.67 -8.57 -3.80
CA LEU A 439 7.25 -8.93 -2.52
C LEU A 439 8.17 -7.83 -2.06
N THR A 440 8.22 -7.60 -0.76
CA THR A 440 9.15 -6.66 -0.14
C THR A 440 9.84 -7.34 1.04
N SER A 441 11.16 -7.23 1.12
CA SER A 441 11.95 -7.77 2.24
C SER A 441 11.42 -7.23 3.57
N LYS A 442 11.52 -7.99 4.65
CA LYS A 442 11.18 -7.50 6.01
C LYS A 442 12.25 -6.58 6.59
N LYS A 443 13.52 -6.90 6.31
CA LYS A 443 14.68 -6.14 6.75
C LYS A 443 14.92 -4.96 5.80
N SER A 444 15.18 -3.78 6.36
CA SER A 444 15.77 -2.65 5.65
C SER A 444 17.29 -2.63 5.88
N PHE A 445 18.01 -1.98 4.98
CA PHE A 445 19.47 -1.86 5.05
C PHE A 445 19.94 -0.56 4.40
N LYS A 446 21.04 -0.01 4.92
CA LYS A 446 21.80 1.06 4.27
C LYS A 446 23.23 0.57 4.20
N TYR A 447 23.81 0.62 3.00
CA TYR A 447 25.08 0.00 2.65
C TYR A 447 25.12 -1.53 2.80
N GLY A 448 26.00 -2.15 2.01
CA GLY A 448 26.21 -3.59 2.00
C GLY A 448 26.27 -4.16 0.58
N LEU A 449 26.29 -5.49 0.50
CA LEU A 449 26.31 -6.25 -0.74
C LEU A 449 25.02 -7.07 -0.85
N VAL A 450 24.18 -6.73 -1.82
CA VAL A 450 22.97 -7.50 -2.17
C VAL A 450 23.29 -8.41 -3.34
N ILE A 451 23.06 -9.71 -3.17
CA ILE A 451 23.31 -10.73 -4.18
C ILE A 451 22.00 -11.43 -4.49
N LEU A 452 21.58 -11.37 -5.76
CA LEU A 452 20.48 -12.13 -6.32
C LEU A 452 21.03 -13.26 -7.18
N ASP A 453 20.79 -14.50 -6.76
CA ASP A 453 21.01 -15.69 -7.59
C ASP A 453 19.68 -16.12 -8.21
N VAL A 454 19.57 -15.99 -9.54
CA VAL A 454 18.33 -16.19 -10.28
C VAL A 454 18.51 -17.19 -11.43
N MET A 455 17.70 -18.24 -11.41
CA MET A 455 17.70 -19.30 -12.42
C MET A 455 16.91 -18.86 -13.66
N LYS A 456 15.77 -18.21 -13.44
CA LYS A 456 14.93 -17.65 -14.50
C LYS A 456 14.32 -16.34 -14.06
N MET A 457 14.19 -15.42 -15.00
CA MET A 457 13.46 -14.17 -14.82
C MET A 457 12.28 -14.06 -15.79
N PRO A 458 11.26 -13.27 -15.45
CA PRO A 458 10.09 -13.11 -16.29
C PRO A 458 10.44 -12.45 -17.62
N PHE A 459 9.74 -12.85 -18.69
CA PHE A 459 9.63 -12.08 -19.91
C PHE A 459 8.32 -12.41 -20.62
N GLY A 460 7.96 -11.62 -21.62
CA GLY A 460 6.73 -11.81 -22.38
C GLY A 460 6.03 -10.48 -22.63
N CYS A 461 5.20 -10.44 -23.66
CA CYS A 461 4.41 -9.24 -23.95
C CYS A 461 3.58 -8.83 -22.73
N SER A 462 3.56 -7.54 -22.46
CA SER A 462 2.89 -6.90 -21.31
C SER A 462 3.61 -7.04 -19.97
N THR A 463 4.76 -7.69 -19.89
CA THR A 463 5.48 -7.83 -18.62
C THR A 463 6.43 -6.66 -18.37
N TRP A 464 6.57 -6.28 -17.11
CA TRP A 464 7.56 -5.34 -16.59
C TRP A 464 8.11 -5.92 -15.28
N PRO A 465 9.02 -6.90 -15.36
CA PRO A 465 9.67 -7.45 -14.19
C PRO A 465 10.72 -6.50 -13.61
N ALA A 466 10.80 -6.47 -12.28
CA ALA A 466 11.83 -5.72 -11.59
C ALA A 466 12.36 -6.46 -10.34
N PHE A 467 13.67 -6.33 -10.12
CA PHE A 467 14.34 -6.58 -8.84
C PHE A 467 15.12 -5.33 -8.45
N TRP A 468 14.67 -4.68 -7.39
CA TRP A 468 15.06 -3.32 -7.07
C TRP A 468 15.07 -3.10 -5.57
N THR A 469 15.57 -1.94 -5.16
CA THR A 469 15.56 -1.54 -3.75
C THR A 469 15.10 -0.10 -3.63
N VAL A 470 14.32 0.19 -2.59
CA VAL A 470 13.71 1.50 -2.44
C VAL A 470 13.72 1.95 -0.99
N GLY A 471 14.06 3.21 -0.81
CA GLY A 471 13.97 3.90 0.47
C GLY A 471 12.56 4.40 0.75
N GLU A 472 12.27 4.66 2.01
CA GLU A 472 10.98 5.24 2.42
C GLU A 472 10.84 6.68 1.87
N ASN A 473 9.62 7.17 1.67
CA ASN A 473 9.37 8.53 1.15
C ASN A 473 9.95 8.77 -0.26
N TRP A 474 9.70 7.85 -1.19
CA TRP A 474 10.10 8.00 -2.59
C TRP A 474 9.56 9.31 -3.22
N PRO A 475 10.35 10.06 -4.02
CA PRO A 475 11.73 9.75 -4.44
C PRO A 475 12.82 10.23 -3.46
N HIS A 476 12.46 10.90 -2.35
CA HIS A 476 13.42 11.40 -1.35
C HIS A 476 14.16 10.29 -0.60
N GLY A 477 13.59 9.10 -0.54
CA GLY A 477 14.24 7.91 0.00
C GLY A 477 15.30 7.29 -0.90
N GLY A 478 15.29 7.64 -2.19
CA GLY A 478 16.06 6.98 -3.24
C GLY A 478 15.44 5.66 -3.73
N GLU A 479 15.82 5.27 -4.94
CA GLU A 479 15.53 3.99 -5.56
C GLU A 479 16.75 3.51 -6.34
N ILE A 480 17.04 2.21 -6.27
CA ILE A 480 18.10 1.55 -7.02
C ILE A 480 17.47 0.36 -7.73
N ASP A 481 17.40 0.43 -9.06
CA ASP A 481 16.96 -0.68 -9.91
C ASP A 481 18.18 -1.53 -10.28
N ILE A 482 18.16 -2.81 -9.91
CA ILE A 482 19.27 -3.75 -10.18
C ILE A 482 18.94 -4.58 -11.42
N VAL A 483 17.69 -5.02 -11.55
CA VAL A 483 17.18 -5.69 -12.74
C VAL A 483 15.86 -5.04 -13.13
N GLU A 484 15.79 -4.52 -14.35
CA GLU A 484 14.58 -3.93 -14.89
C GLU A 484 14.53 -4.07 -16.41
N GLY A 485 13.34 -4.33 -16.94
CA GLY A 485 13.07 -4.28 -18.36
C GLY A 485 11.62 -4.63 -18.67
N VAL A 486 11.27 -4.63 -19.95
CA VAL A 486 9.88 -4.71 -20.39
C VAL A 486 9.67 -5.62 -21.59
N ASN A 487 8.49 -6.20 -21.67
CA ASN A 487 7.98 -6.99 -22.78
C ASN A 487 8.93 -8.14 -23.17
N MET A 488 9.35 -8.16 -24.45
CA MET A 488 10.30 -9.12 -25.02
C MET A 488 11.73 -8.56 -25.06
N GLY A 489 12.01 -7.52 -24.27
CA GLY A 489 13.34 -6.91 -24.17
C GLY A 489 14.40 -7.89 -23.70
N THR A 490 15.64 -7.67 -24.12
CA THR A 490 16.79 -8.56 -23.89
C THR A 490 17.95 -7.88 -23.17
N LEU A 491 17.86 -6.58 -22.96
CA LEU A 491 18.86 -5.78 -22.26
C LEU A 491 18.32 -5.37 -20.91
N ASN A 492 19.07 -5.66 -19.86
CA ASN A 492 18.79 -5.18 -18.52
C ASN A 492 19.06 -3.66 -18.46
N GLN A 493 18.20 -2.96 -17.73
CA GLN A 493 18.40 -1.56 -17.37
C GLN A 493 18.56 -1.47 -15.84
N MET A 494 19.66 -0.86 -15.39
CA MET A 494 19.83 -0.47 -14.00
C MET A 494 19.72 1.05 -13.89
N THR A 495 19.00 1.55 -12.90
CA THR A 495 18.66 2.99 -12.80
C THR A 495 18.76 3.43 -11.35
N LEU A 496 19.22 4.68 -11.12
CA LEU A 496 18.99 5.36 -9.86
C LEU A 496 17.92 6.43 -10.01
N HIS A 497 17.01 6.46 -9.03
CA HIS A 497 16.05 7.56 -8.85
C HIS A 497 16.31 8.26 -7.53
N SER A 498 16.29 9.58 -7.56
CA SER A 498 16.64 10.43 -6.43
C SER A 498 15.91 11.77 -6.53
N VAL A 499 16.19 12.67 -5.59
CA VAL A 499 15.81 14.09 -5.65
C VAL A 499 16.80 14.89 -6.49
N PRO A 500 16.50 16.15 -6.87
CA PRO A 500 17.41 16.97 -7.64
C PRO A 500 18.82 17.06 -7.02
N GLY A 501 19.85 17.01 -7.86
CA GLY A 501 21.25 17.19 -7.45
C GLY A 501 22.16 15.97 -7.68
N CYS A 502 21.61 14.87 -8.20
CA CYS A 502 22.37 13.68 -8.59
C CYS A 502 22.46 13.58 -10.11
N LYS A 503 23.66 13.67 -10.68
CA LYS A 503 23.88 13.46 -12.11
C LYS A 503 25.10 12.58 -12.34
N VAL A 504 25.09 11.81 -13.41
CA VAL A 504 26.24 10.99 -13.83
C VAL A 504 26.82 11.47 -15.14
N LYS A 505 28.08 11.08 -15.39
CA LYS A 505 28.77 11.31 -16.66
C LYS A 505 28.41 10.20 -17.64
N ASP A 506 28.46 10.49 -18.94
CA ASP A 506 28.23 9.50 -20.01
C ASP A 506 29.19 8.31 -19.92
N LYS A 507 30.43 8.55 -19.46
CA LYS A 507 31.39 7.51 -19.11
C LYS A 507 31.48 7.41 -17.60
N MET A 508 30.97 6.32 -17.05
CA MET A 508 31.06 6.03 -15.62
C MET A 508 32.48 5.67 -15.19
N SER A 509 32.76 5.88 -13.90
CA SER A 509 34.02 5.53 -13.24
C SER A 509 34.15 4.01 -13.05
N GLN A 510 35.29 3.56 -12.50
CA GLN A 510 35.62 2.13 -12.29
C GLN A 510 35.60 1.27 -13.58
N ASN A 511 35.78 1.89 -14.74
CA ASN A 511 35.68 1.22 -16.05
C ASN A 511 34.39 0.42 -16.22
N ALA A 512 33.27 0.93 -15.66
CA ALA A 512 31.98 0.28 -15.80
C ALA A 512 31.65 0.04 -17.28
N SER A 513 31.19 -1.16 -17.60
CA SER A 513 31.03 -1.63 -18.99
C SER A 513 29.69 -1.28 -19.63
N GLY A 514 28.71 -0.85 -18.82
CA GLY A 514 27.38 -0.45 -19.25
C GLY A 514 27.36 0.86 -20.02
N LYS A 515 26.31 1.04 -20.83
CA LYS A 515 26.06 2.29 -21.57
C LYS A 515 25.07 3.16 -20.80
N VAL A 516 25.47 4.37 -20.43
CA VAL A 516 24.57 5.38 -19.85
C VAL A 516 23.53 5.78 -20.90
N ILE A 517 22.25 5.74 -20.51
CA ILE A 517 21.12 6.13 -21.36
C ILE A 517 20.45 7.41 -20.86
N HIS A 518 20.55 7.69 -19.56
CA HIS A 518 20.09 8.92 -18.94
C HIS A 518 21.09 9.34 -17.86
N THR A 519 21.41 10.64 -17.81
CA THR A 519 22.43 11.17 -16.89
C THR A 519 21.86 11.84 -15.65
N ASP A 520 20.57 12.18 -15.63
CA ASP A 520 19.93 12.87 -14.51
C ASP A 520 19.14 11.87 -13.65
N CYS A 521 19.51 11.74 -12.39
CA CYS A 521 18.86 10.79 -11.49
C CYS A 521 17.65 11.41 -10.77
N ASP A 522 17.28 12.66 -11.07
CA ASP A 522 16.12 13.33 -10.49
C ASP A 522 14.80 12.71 -10.99
N ALA A 523 14.05 12.11 -10.06
CA ALA A 523 12.72 11.57 -10.31
C ALA A 523 11.58 12.49 -9.84
N THR A 524 11.88 13.72 -9.38
CA THR A 524 10.85 14.74 -9.10
C THR A 524 10.45 15.53 -10.35
N GLY A 525 11.27 15.47 -11.40
CA GLY A 525 11.05 16.13 -12.68
C GLY A 525 10.09 15.38 -13.62
N ALA A 526 10.15 15.72 -14.92
CA ALA A 526 9.24 15.18 -15.92
C ALA A 526 9.60 13.72 -16.28
N GLY A 527 8.87 12.76 -15.69
CA GLY A 527 8.78 11.38 -16.20
C GLY A 527 9.45 10.28 -15.37
N ASN A 528 9.96 10.58 -14.17
CA ASN A 528 10.59 9.60 -13.25
C ASN A 528 11.65 8.71 -13.95
N ILE A 529 12.42 9.28 -14.89
CA ILE A 529 13.28 8.49 -15.79
C ILE A 529 14.50 7.95 -15.04
N GLY A 530 15.03 8.73 -14.09
CA GLY A 530 16.25 8.42 -13.38
C GLY A 530 17.49 8.36 -14.29
N CYS A 531 18.64 8.05 -13.72
CA CYS A 531 19.89 7.94 -14.47
C CYS A 531 20.20 6.48 -14.79
N GLY A 532 19.62 6.03 -15.90
CA GLY A 532 19.71 4.66 -16.37
C GLY A 532 21.03 4.30 -17.04
N VAL A 533 21.41 3.04 -16.89
CA VAL A 533 22.51 2.36 -17.56
C VAL A 533 21.98 1.05 -18.12
N THR A 534 22.27 0.75 -19.38
CA THR A 534 21.90 -0.54 -19.98
C THR A 534 23.11 -1.49 -20.02
N ASP A 535 22.87 -2.77 -19.69
CA ASP A 535 23.85 -3.85 -19.87
C ASP A 535 24.07 -4.08 -21.38
N PRO A 536 25.32 -4.12 -21.87
CA PRO A 536 25.59 -4.31 -23.29
C PRO A 536 25.25 -5.72 -23.81
N SER A 537 25.01 -6.69 -22.92
CA SER A 537 24.70 -8.07 -23.29
C SER A 537 23.22 -8.29 -23.51
N SER A 538 22.83 -8.81 -24.68
CA SER A 538 21.48 -9.29 -24.97
C SER A 538 21.08 -10.57 -24.21
N ALA A 539 21.99 -11.13 -23.42
CA ALA A 539 21.72 -12.23 -22.50
C ALA A 539 21.58 -11.75 -21.04
N SER A 540 21.45 -10.44 -20.81
CA SER A 540 21.29 -9.87 -19.47
C SER A 540 19.84 -9.88 -18.98
N LEU A 541 18.86 -10.01 -19.89
CA LEU A 541 17.44 -10.02 -19.56
C LEU A 541 16.66 -11.08 -20.36
N GLY A 542 15.58 -11.58 -19.76
CA GLY A 542 14.53 -12.33 -20.43
C GLY A 542 14.99 -13.65 -21.03
N LYS A 543 14.54 -13.97 -22.26
CA LYS A 543 14.76 -15.29 -22.86
C LYS A 543 16.25 -15.65 -22.96
N GLY A 544 17.10 -14.73 -23.40
CA GLY A 544 18.54 -14.99 -23.55
C GLY A 544 19.23 -15.28 -22.22
N PHE A 545 18.83 -14.58 -21.16
CA PHE A 545 19.30 -14.87 -19.80
C PHE A 545 18.87 -16.26 -19.33
N ASN A 546 17.59 -16.59 -19.54
CA ASN A 546 17.01 -17.87 -19.13
C ASN A 546 17.61 -19.07 -19.89
N ASP A 547 17.82 -18.92 -21.21
CA ASP A 547 18.42 -19.97 -22.06
C ASP A 547 19.87 -20.29 -21.64
N ASN A 548 20.58 -19.32 -21.04
CA ASN A 548 21.94 -19.49 -20.52
C ASN A 548 22.00 -20.07 -19.09
N GLY A 549 20.87 -20.54 -18.56
CA GLY A 549 20.79 -21.09 -17.20
C GLY A 549 20.76 -20.02 -16.09
N GLY A 550 20.43 -18.78 -16.46
CA GLY A 550 20.36 -17.64 -15.55
C GLY A 550 21.73 -17.11 -15.13
N GLY A 551 21.81 -16.55 -13.93
CA GLY A 551 23.02 -15.84 -13.49
C GLY A 551 22.87 -15.17 -12.13
N VAL A 552 23.88 -14.38 -11.78
CA VAL A 552 23.98 -13.68 -10.49
C VAL A 552 24.06 -12.18 -10.73
N PHE A 553 23.17 -11.42 -10.10
CA PHE A 553 23.24 -9.97 -10.00
C PHE A 553 23.78 -9.58 -8.63
N VAL A 554 24.68 -8.62 -8.60
CA VAL A 554 25.27 -8.11 -7.36
C VAL A 554 25.16 -6.61 -7.34
N MET A 555 24.62 -6.04 -6.27
CA MET A 555 24.67 -4.62 -5.98
C MET A 555 25.54 -4.39 -4.74
N GLU A 556 26.60 -3.62 -4.90
CA GLU A 556 27.39 -3.10 -3.79
C GLU A 556 27.02 -1.64 -3.54
N TRP A 557 26.64 -1.34 -2.31
CA TRP A 557 26.36 0.03 -1.88
C TRP A 557 27.31 0.41 -0.75
N LYS A 558 28.14 1.42 -1.01
CA LYS A 558 29.05 2.05 -0.06
C LYS A 558 28.78 3.55 -0.01
N GLU A 559 29.38 4.24 0.97
CA GLU A 559 29.38 5.71 1.00
C GLU A 559 30.03 6.32 -0.24
N SER A 560 31.03 5.65 -0.81
CA SER A 560 31.73 6.12 -2.01
C SER A 560 30.95 5.95 -3.32
N GLY A 561 29.85 5.19 -3.31
CA GLY A 561 29.05 4.95 -4.51
C GLY A 561 28.31 3.61 -4.51
N ILE A 562 27.58 3.39 -5.60
CA ILE A 562 26.77 2.19 -5.85
C ILE A 562 27.28 1.53 -7.13
N SER A 563 27.52 0.22 -7.07
CA SER A 563 27.98 -0.58 -8.23
C SER A 563 27.05 -1.76 -8.46
N VAL A 564 26.77 -2.09 -9.72
CA VAL A 564 26.01 -3.30 -10.09
C VAL A 564 26.81 -4.18 -11.04
N TRP A 565 26.91 -5.47 -10.73
CA TRP A 565 27.47 -6.51 -11.59
C TRP A 565 26.39 -7.49 -12.02
N ARG A 566 26.62 -8.12 -13.18
CA ARG A 566 25.90 -9.29 -13.66
C ARG A 566 26.90 -10.33 -14.13
N PHE A 567 26.81 -11.53 -13.58
CA PHE A 567 27.65 -12.67 -13.94
C PHE A 567 26.80 -13.75 -14.60
N ASN A 568 27.23 -14.23 -15.77
CA ASN A 568 26.74 -15.51 -16.28
C ASN A 568 27.22 -16.64 -15.35
N ARG A 569 26.56 -17.80 -15.39
CA ARG A 569 26.91 -18.94 -14.51
C ARG A 569 28.39 -19.34 -14.55
N THR A 570 29.04 -19.22 -15.70
CA THR A 570 30.47 -19.55 -15.90
C THR A 570 31.43 -18.44 -15.48
N GLU A 571 30.92 -17.24 -15.19
CA GLU A 571 31.71 -16.04 -14.87
C GLU A 571 31.67 -15.70 -13.37
N ILE A 572 30.93 -16.47 -12.56
CA ILE A 572 30.77 -16.21 -11.13
C ILE A 572 32.14 -16.35 -10.44
N PRO A 573 32.64 -15.29 -9.78
CA PRO A 573 33.89 -15.37 -9.00
C PRO A 573 33.82 -16.46 -7.92
N GLU A 574 34.95 -17.12 -7.66
CA GLU A 574 35.00 -18.27 -6.76
C GLU A 574 34.53 -17.94 -5.33
N ASP A 575 34.91 -16.77 -4.82
CA ASP A 575 34.50 -16.26 -3.51
C ASP A 575 33.00 -15.95 -3.45
N LEU A 576 32.43 -15.42 -4.54
CA LEU A 576 30.99 -15.19 -4.68
C LEU A 576 30.21 -16.51 -4.74
N ALA A 577 30.72 -17.50 -5.48
CA ALA A 577 30.11 -18.83 -5.60
C ALA A 577 30.08 -19.58 -4.26
N LYS A 578 31.15 -19.47 -3.46
CA LYS A 578 31.20 -20.02 -2.08
C LYS A 578 30.25 -19.27 -1.14
N GLY A 579 30.17 -17.94 -1.28
CA GLY A 579 29.19 -17.11 -0.57
C GLY A 579 29.43 -16.95 0.93
N GLU A 580 30.65 -17.18 1.41
CA GLU A 580 30.99 -16.94 2.83
C GLU A 580 31.52 -15.52 3.04
N ASN A 581 32.41 -15.05 2.18
CA ASN A 581 33.02 -13.72 2.27
C ASN A 581 33.37 -13.17 0.88
N PRO A 582 32.38 -12.71 0.09
CA PRO A 582 32.62 -12.12 -1.23
C PRO A 582 33.43 -10.82 -1.13
N GLN A 583 34.37 -10.60 -2.06
CA GLN A 583 35.32 -9.49 -2.09
C GLN A 583 35.30 -8.80 -3.46
N PRO A 584 34.37 -7.87 -3.71
CA PRO A 584 34.21 -7.22 -5.02
C PRO A 584 35.47 -6.59 -5.60
N SER A 585 36.37 -6.08 -4.75
CA SER A 585 37.64 -5.46 -5.17
C SER A 585 38.65 -6.43 -5.78
N LYS A 586 38.43 -7.75 -5.65
CA LYS A 586 39.29 -8.81 -6.21
C LYS A 586 38.76 -9.37 -7.53
N TRP A 587 37.55 -9.00 -7.94
CA TRP A 587 36.96 -9.51 -9.16
C TRP A 587 37.61 -8.88 -10.39
N SER A 588 37.99 -9.73 -11.35
CA SER A 588 38.56 -9.29 -12.63
C SER A 588 37.55 -8.59 -13.53
N ASN A 589 36.26 -8.84 -13.31
CA ASN A 589 35.16 -8.31 -14.12
C ASN A 589 34.77 -6.92 -13.59
N PRO A 590 34.82 -5.87 -14.43
CA PRO A 590 34.32 -4.56 -14.03
C PRO A 590 32.81 -4.62 -13.79
N PRO A 591 32.26 -3.69 -12.98
CA PRO A 591 30.81 -3.56 -12.86
C PRO A 591 30.16 -3.20 -14.21
N ILE A 592 28.87 -3.49 -14.34
CA ILE A 592 28.07 -2.97 -15.46
C ILE A 592 27.78 -1.48 -15.22
N SER A 593 27.45 -1.08 -13.98
CA SER A 593 27.28 0.32 -13.61
C SER A 593 28.02 0.69 -12.34
N HIS A 594 28.47 1.95 -12.26
CA HIS A 594 29.04 2.53 -11.04
C HIS A 594 28.66 4.01 -10.93
N TRP A 595 27.75 4.31 -10.00
CA TRP A 595 27.37 5.66 -9.61
C TRP A 595 28.26 6.11 -8.45
N ALA A 596 29.28 6.91 -8.75
CA ALA A 596 30.19 7.45 -7.75
C ALA A 596 29.55 8.60 -6.96
N GLN A 597 29.83 8.65 -5.65
CA GLN A 597 29.39 9.74 -4.77
C GLN A 597 29.89 11.12 -5.24
N ASP A 598 31.08 11.19 -5.85
CA ASP A 598 31.66 12.45 -6.35
C ASP A 598 30.95 12.99 -7.61
N ASP A 599 30.27 12.11 -8.36
CA ASP A 599 29.46 12.49 -9.50
C ASP A 599 28.01 12.78 -9.04
N CYS A 600 27.49 11.95 -8.13
CA CYS A 600 26.18 12.11 -7.52
C CYS A 600 26.28 12.50 -6.04
N ASN A 601 26.33 13.80 -5.77
CA ASN A 601 26.57 14.35 -4.43
C ASN A 601 25.50 14.00 -3.38
N SER A 602 24.34 13.50 -3.80
CA SER A 602 23.24 13.12 -2.90
C SER A 602 23.15 11.62 -2.59
N LEU A 603 24.09 10.73 -3.00
CA LEU A 603 23.95 9.30 -2.64
C LEU A 603 24.01 9.06 -1.11
N SER A 604 24.91 9.74 -0.40
CA SER A 604 25.08 9.56 1.05
C SER A 604 23.94 10.18 1.88
N GLN A 605 23.40 11.32 1.45
CA GLN A 605 22.38 12.10 2.17
C GLN A 605 20.95 11.91 1.63
N GLY A 606 20.80 11.63 0.35
CA GLY A 606 19.53 11.54 -0.37
C GLY A 606 19.01 10.12 -0.57
N PHE A 607 19.75 9.10 -0.14
CA PHE A 607 19.27 7.72 -0.08
C PHE A 607 19.16 7.24 1.37
N SER A 608 17.97 6.81 1.75
CA SER A 608 17.64 6.30 3.08
C SER A 608 17.96 4.80 3.20
N ALA A 609 17.57 4.13 4.28
CA ALA A 609 17.66 2.67 4.31
C ALA A 609 16.64 2.06 3.34
N HIS A 610 17.09 1.17 2.46
CA HIS A 610 16.24 0.55 1.46
C HIS A 610 15.68 -0.79 1.91
N ARG A 611 14.55 -1.18 1.30
CA ARG A 611 14.03 -2.54 1.30
C ARG A 611 14.16 -3.14 -0.09
N ILE A 612 14.35 -4.45 -0.18
CA ILE A 612 14.45 -5.19 -1.44
C ILE A 612 13.05 -5.51 -1.93
N VAL A 613 12.80 -5.32 -3.22
CA VAL A 613 11.50 -5.56 -3.86
C VAL A 613 11.66 -6.48 -5.07
N PHE A 614 10.73 -7.42 -5.20
CA PHE A 614 10.44 -8.10 -6.46
C PHE A 614 9.04 -7.74 -6.90
N ASP A 615 8.85 -7.52 -8.20
CA ASP A 615 7.52 -7.52 -8.77
C ASP A 615 7.52 -7.97 -10.23
N ILE A 616 6.31 -8.23 -10.72
CA ILE A 616 6.03 -8.36 -12.15
C ILE A 616 4.85 -7.44 -12.43
N THR A 617 5.16 -6.17 -12.69
CA THR A 617 4.16 -5.20 -13.15
C THR A 617 3.71 -5.58 -14.56
N LEU A 618 2.44 -5.32 -14.89
CA LEU A 618 1.90 -5.58 -16.22
C LEU A 618 1.49 -4.29 -16.90
N CYS A 619 1.95 -4.08 -18.13
CA CYS A 619 1.86 -2.83 -18.87
C CYS A 619 2.55 -1.67 -18.15
N GLY A 620 1.88 -1.02 -17.20
CA GLY A 620 2.35 0.21 -16.58
C GLY A 620 2.68 1.32 -17.57
N ASP A 621 3.31 2.38 -17.08
CA ASP A 621 3.70 3.55 -17.87
C ASP A 621 4.77 3.22 -18.91
N TRP A 622 5.62 2.21 -18.64
CA TRP A 622 6.69 1.81 -19.54
C TRP A 622 6.31 0.68 -20.50
N ALA A 623 6.05 -0.54 -20.03
CA ALA A 623 5.76 -1.68 -20.92
C ALA A 623 4.46 -1.49 -21.72
N GLY A 624 3.52 -0.70 -21.19
CA GLY A 624 2.22 -0.41 -21.79
C GLY A 624 2.23 0.72 -22.81
N ALA A 625 3.28 1.55 -22.84
CA ALA A 625 3.39 2.64 -23.81
C ALA A 625 3.40 2.06 -25.23
N ALA A 626 2.54 2.55 -26.12
CA ALA A 626 2.35 1.95 -27.45
C ALA A 626 3.65 1.85 -28.27
N ALA A 627 4.54 2.85 -28.13
CA ALA A 627 5.85 2.88 -28.80
C ALA A 627 6.83 1.83 -28.24
N VAL A 628 6.69 1.46 -26.97
CA VAL A 628 7.52 0.45 -26.29
C VAL A 628 6.95 -0.95 -26.49
N PHE A 629 5.62 -1.10 -26.35
CA PHE A 629 4.92 -2.36 -26.54
C PHE A 629 5.08 -2.89 -27.96
N ASN A 630 4.85 -2.04 -28.97
CA ASN A 630 4.97 -2.45 -30.38
C ASN A 630 6.39 -2.29 -30.94
N ALA A 631 7.38 -1.97 -30.09
CA ALA A 631 8.76 -1.80 -30.52
C ALA A 631 9.26 -3.08 -31.22
N ASN A 632 9.88 -2.89 -32.39
CA ASN A 632 10.49 -3.97 -33.17
C ASN A 632 9.53 -5.10 -33.59
N GLY A 633 8.21 -4.91 -33.47
CA GLY A 633 7.20 -5.91 -33.87
C GLY A 633 7.16 -7.18 -33.01
N LEU A 634 7.82 -7.20 -31.85
CA LEU A 634 7.89 -8.39 -30.99
C LEU A 634 6.58 -8.66 -30.23
N CYS A 635 5.80 -7.61 -29.97
CA CYS A 635 4.43 -7.71 -29.48
C CYS A 635 3.49 -6.98 -30.44
N SER A 636 2.25 -7.46 -30.53
CA SER A 636 1.25 -6.94 -31.45
C SER A 636 -0.02 -6.51 -30.72
N GLY A 637 -0.71 -5.52 -31.28
CA GLY A 637 -1.96 -5.00 -30.74
C GLY A 637 -1.75 -4.01 -29.58
N SER A 638 -2.49 -4.21 -28.49
CA SER A 638 -2.36 -3.37 -27.30
C SER A 638 -2.00 -4.21 -26.09
N CYS A 639 -1.26 -3.61 -25.16
CA CYS A 639 -0.88 -4.27 -23.92
C CYS A 639 -2.10 -4.79 -23.13
N SER A 640 -3.16 -3.98 -23.04
CA SER A 640 -4.42 -4.40 -22.40
C SER A 640 -5.08 -5.60 -23.08
N ALA A 641 -4.93 -5.76 -24.40
CA ALA A 641 -5.47 -6.92 -25.10
C ALA A 641 -4.65 -8.18 -24.78
N ALA A 642 -3.33 -8.08 -24.77
CA ALA A 642 -2.42 -9.19 -24.47
C ALA A 642 -2.56 -9.69 -23.02
N VAL A 643 -2.86 -8.80 -22.06
CA VAL A 643 -3.14 -9.19 -20.66
C VAL A 643 -4.30 -10.18 -20.54
N LYS A 644 -5.25 -10.23 -21.47
CA LYS A 644 -6.42 -11.10 -21.37
C LYS A 644 -6.13 -12.58 -21.58
N ASP A 645 -5.10 -12.88 -22.37
CA ASP A 645 -4.73 -14.25 -22.70
C ASP A 645 -3.69 -14.78 -21.69
N PRO A 646 -4.04 -15.80 -20.87
CA PRO A 646 -3.11 -16.40 -19.93
C PRO A 646 -1.87 -17.01 -20.58
N ALA A 647 -1.96 -17.46 -21.85
CA ALA A 647 -0.85 -18.09 -22.55
C ALA A 647 0.34 -17.13 -22.77
N VAL A 648 0.09 -15.82 -22.80
CA VAL A 648 1.12 -14.77 -22.88
C VAL A 648 2.05 -14.80 -21.66
N PHE A 649 1.56 -15.28 -20.52
CA PHE A 649 2.26 -15.24 -19.23
C PHE A 649 2.92 -16.56 -18.83
N LYS A 650 3.08 -17.50 -19.78
CA LYS A 650 3.72 -18.81 -19.51
C LYS A 650 5.16 -18.68 -18.98
N ASP A 651 5.90 -17.66 -19.45
CA ASP A 651 7.28 -17.37 -19.07
C ASP A 651 7.39 -16.15 -18.14
N ALA A 652 6.26 -15.64 -17.64
CA ALA A 652 6.20 -14.46 -16.77
C ALA A 652 6.38 -14.85 -15.30
N TYR A 653 7.55 -15.40 -14.96
CA TYR A 653 7.89 -15.80 -13.60
C TYR A 653 9.37 -15.65 -13.26
N TRP A 654 9.62 -15.32 -11.99
CA TRP A 654 10.94 -15.44 -11.38
C TRP A 654 11.11 -16.87 -10.86
N GLU A 655 12.27 -17.47 -11.04
CA GLU A 655 12.76 -18.65 -10.30
C GLU A 655 14.07 -18.26 -9.61
N VAL A 656 13.99 -18.02 -8.31
CA VAL A 656 15.08 -17.47 -7.49
C VAL A 656 15.68 -18.57 -6.65
N ALA A 657 17.00 -18.69 -6.70
CA ALA A 657 17.76 -19.60 -5.85
C ALA A 657 18.03 -18.97 -4.48
N SER A 658 18.54 -17.74 -4.46
CA SER A 658 18.75 -17.04 -3.20
C SER A 658 18.79 -15.53 -3.37
N VAL A 659 18.49 -14.83 -2.28
CA VAL A 659 18.82 -13.42 -2.08
C VAL A 659 19.62 -13.32 -0.80
N LYS A 660 20.82 -12.73 -0.86
CA LYS A 660 21.71 -12.58 0.29
C LYS A 660 22.07 -11.11 0.46
N LEU A 661 22.15 -10.65 1.70
CA LEU A 661 22.61 -9.32 2.08
C LEU A 661 23.79 -9.47 3.05
N TYR A 662 24.96 -8.95 2.68
CA TYR A 662 26.15 -8.87 3.52
C TYR A 662 26.32 -7.41 3.94
N GLN A 663 26.68 -7.18 5.20
CA GLN A 663 26.89 -5.84 5.76
C GLN A 663 28.13 -5.82 6.64
#